data_AF-A0AAD8ZEF7-F1
#
_entry.id   AF-A0AAD8ZEF7-F1
#
_cell.length_a   1.000
_cell.length_b   1.000
_cell.length_c   1.000
_cell.angle_alpha   90.00
_cell.angle_beta   90.00
_cell.angle_gamma   90.00
#
_symmetry.space_group_name_H-M   'P 1'
#
loop_
_entity.id
_entity.type
_entity.pdbx_description
1 polymer ?
#
loop_
_entity_poly.entity_id
_entity_poly.type
_entity_poly.pdbx_seq_one_letter_code
_entity_poly.pdbx_strand_id
1 'polypeptide(L)'
;MRYYIKMNDGGDLLHTSELPAEIKDWDKNHVRDWILGLKDVDDEYAQILYDENINGPSLQLLEKSDLREVGILLGPAKLIIHMRDELIKLKDHQLHTPGSCSGSSCKPYPFNQFHAAYRYKENNTLDVTETGALDLIEPCHEYKAFINFEGVTAEEKLNKYAVEVIRFAAACMNSRTNGTVHFGVGDAPDFTHGQILGTSVEDKEAFVKKQANAIEGHFEHKFIDVAKKCIKPPRFIEVLKADMTFSGKFVIEVDIEPSFLICKNKSFHIYNADKRKLKKTKGKELNSDAKDSRKLFYIRDSSSSKNLLVQNPSTASLEDYNKYIDNMNMTHLDQMRKVAEEKHLVTVRNSVQGSKLCEMLTGGSQSLDKSHFERYVLVTNKSHAVQRESLAFLLDMNLTAVLDFDPESSETGLNKMFEERNTNVHLPKEYKITGPVEDIASKLKLTRTTSWVFCNGGVKEEKPSDVDNWLTEKGSSIRDVVAFLCRKDVLPHKKFLIIFMLLSDVTDKNDPLLETFSMFLQELNGTEQILCICENKRSYAYWNDLIETRYAVDISKRTIYELSFAEINGTVLSLWSENRKSSRFLPACGGMVLLSKKMEGTMDTLSILCVNQCEGGNEDKMQLEESFYKGGKVSWWNFYFSEQPGSTPFIKRDKFDYITDTIIPDLCSLRQACVCFNILHIPGCGGTTLAMHVLWTLKEKFRCAVLKDNIVNYADVAKQVVGLLTYETSEQQAQLPVLLMVDDLQDIDAVNDLQQHIEKACLKQNISYKSPQVILMNCMRAESGLQTESTR
;
A
#
# COMPACT_ATOMS: atom_id res chain seq x y z
N MET A 1 4.89 11.46 -32.96
CA MET A 1 3.69 11.76 -33.78
C MET A 1 3.65 10.75 -34.92
N ARG A 2 2.60 9.90 -34.99
CA ARG A 2 2.33 9.08 -36.19
C ARG A 2 1.41 9.90 -37.10
N TYR A 3 1.88 10.25 -38.29
CA TYR A 3 1.03 10.86 -39.32
C TYR A 3 0.24 9.75 -40.03
N TYR A 4 -1.07 9.93 -40.14
CA TYR A 4 -1.95 9.04 -40.90
C TYR A 4 -1.80 9.34 -42.39
N ILE A 5 -1.31 8.38 -43.17
CA ILE A 5 -1.32 8.44 -44.64
C ILE A 5 -2.65 7.87 -45.15
N LYS A 6 -3.32 8.66 -45.98
CA LYS A 6 -4.54 8.31 -46.70
C LYS A 6 -4.15 7.40 -47.87
N MET A 7 -4.58 6.14 -47.88
CA MET A 7 -4.36 5.25 -49.02
C MET A 7 -5.31 5.58 -50.16
N ASN A 8 -4.77 5.69 -51.37
CA ASN A 8 -5.51 5.54 -52.63
C ASN A 8 -4.70 4.65 -53.58
N ASP A 9 -5.44 3.84 -54.34
CA ASP A 9 -5.01 2.70 -55.16
C ASP A 9 -3.86 2.97 -56.15
N GLY A 10 -2.99 1.95 -56.29
CA GLY A 10 -2.03 1.83 -57.39
C GLY A 10 -0.64 1.44 -56.89
N GLY A 11 -0.25 0.18 -57.08
CA GLY A 11 0.98 -0.38 -56.53
C GLY A 11 2.27 0.23 -57.10
N ASP A 12 3.20 0.54 -56.18
CA ASP A 12 4.57 0.03 -56.20
C ASP A 12 5.20 0.22 -54.81
N LEU A 13 6.05 -0.72 -54.40
CA LEU A 13 6.78 -0.73 -53.12
C LEU A 13 7.64 0.54 -52.97
N LEU A 14 7.64 1.20 -51.79
CA LEU A 14 8.82 1.91 -51.24
C LEU A 14 8.63 2.34 -49.75
N HIS A 15 9.76 2.30 -49.03
CA HIS A 15 10.04 2.50 -47.60
C HIS A 15 9.13 3.40 -46.74
N THR A 16 8.67 2.87 -45.60
CA THR A 16 8.34 3.66 -44.41
C THR A 16 9.64 4.06 -43.69
N SER A 17 10.25 5.20 -44.02
CA SER A 17 11.37 5.72 -43.22
C SER A 17 10.84 6.57 -42.06
N GLU A 18 11.17 6.18 -40.83
CA GLU A 18 11.10 7.09 -39.69
C GLU A 18 12.02 8.29 -39.96
N LEU A 19 11.48 9.51 -39.87
CA LEU A 19 12.28 10.73 -40.06
C LEU A 19 13.36 10.83 -38.96
N PRO A 20 14.63 11.10 -39.30
CA PRO A 20 15.70 11.30 -38.33
C PRO A 20 15.38 12.38 -37.29
N ALA A 21 15.98 12.25 -36.09
CA ALA A 21 15.67 13.11 -34.95
C ALA A 21 16.00 14.58 -35.19
N GLU A 22 17.14 14.87 -35.82
CA GLU A 22 17.57 16.24 -36.14
C GLU A 22 17.36 16.54 -37.63
N ILE A 23 16.84 17.74 -37.93
CA ILE A 23 16.57 18.17 -39.32
C ILE A 23 17.85 18.19 -40.15
N LYS A 24 19.01 18.52 -39.54
CA LYS A 24 20.30 18.56 -40.24
C LYS A 24 20.73 17.19 -40.82
N ASP A 25 20.17 16.09 -40.31
CA ASP A 25 20.49 14.73 -40.73
C ASP A 25 19.53 14.21 -41.82
N TRP A 26 18.58 15.04 -42.27
CA TRP A 26 17.61 14.66 -43.29
C TRP A 26 18.25 14.66 -44.67
N ASP A 27 18.16 13.54 -45.38
CA ASP A 27 18.41 13.51 -46.81
C ASP A 27 17.21 14.08 -47.62
N LYS A 28 17.36 14.16 -48.95
CA LYS A 28 16.30 14.69 -49.83
C LYS A 28 15.00 13.85 -49.83
N ASN A 29 15.07 12.55 -49.52
CA ASN A 29 13.88 11.71 -49.43
C ASN A 29 13.09 12.05 -48.16
N HIS A 30 13.79 12.25 -47.03
CA HIS A 30 13.16 12.68 -45.78
C HIS A 30 12.49 14.06 -45.91
N VAL A 31 13.10 15.00 -46.62
CA VAL A 31 12.49 16.32 -46.90
C VAL A 31 11.22 16.17 -47.74
N ARG A 32 11.26 15.34 -48.80
CA ARG A 32 10.10 15.04 -49.64
C ARG A 32 8.95 14.42 -48.83
N ASP A 33 9.24 13.41 -48.03
CA ASP A 33 8.24 12.72 -47.19
C ASP A 33 7.62 13.66 -46.15
N TRP A 34 8.43 14.58 -45.59
CA TRP A 34 7.92 15.61 -44.69
C TRP A 34 6.96 16.57 -45.39
N ILE A 35 7.28 17.03 -46.60
CA ILE A 35 6.41 17.94 -47.37
C ILE A 35 5.10 17.24 -47.76
N LEU A 36 5.15 15.97 -48.18
CA LEU A 36 3.97 15.16 -48.47
C LEU A 36 3.07 14.96 -47.23
N GLY A 37 3.62 15.11 -46.02
CA GLY A 37 2.87 15.10 -44.77
C GLY A 37 2.20 16.42 -44.40
N LEU A 38 2.48 17.52 -45.11
CA LEU A 38 1.90 18.83 -44.83
C LEU A 38 0.47 18.93 -45.38
N LYS A 39 -0.46 19.40 -44.54
CA LYS A 39 -1.81 19.72 -45.01
C LYS A 39 -1.77 21.00 -45.84
N ASP A 40 -2.55 21.04 -46.91
CA ASP A 40 -2.74 22.20 -47.79
C ASP A 40 -1.50 22.62 -48.60
N VAL A 41 -0.56 21.68 -48.83
CA VAL A 41 0.55 21.80 -49.79
C VAL A 41 0.37 20.71 -50.83
N ASP A 42 0.33 21.07 -52.11
CA ASP A 42 0.17 20.11 -53.22
C ASP A 42 1.43 19.23 -53.40
N ASP A 43 1.22 17.95 -53.73
CA ASP A 43 2.29 16.94 -53.86
C ASP A 43 3.34 17.32 -54.92
N GLU A 44 2.93 18.11 -55.93
CA GLU A 44 3.82 18.63 -56.98
C GLU A 44 4.98 19.46 -56.39
N TYR A 45 4.75 20.19 -55.30
CA TYR A 45 5.77 21.00 -54.64
C TYR A 45 6.82 20.17 -53.91
N ALA A 46 6.44 18.99 -53.40
CA ALA A 46 7.40 18.04 -52.83
C ALA A 46 8.34 17.49 -53.89
N GLN A 47 7.85 17.27 -55.12
CA GLN A 47 8.67 16.83 -56.24
C GLN A 47 9.62 17.91 -56.74
N ILE A 48 9.16 19.17 -56.83
CA ILE A 48 10.02 20.32 -57.19
C ILE A 48 11.22 20.42 -56.24
N LEU A 49 10.99 20.36 -54.92
CA LEU A 49 12.07 20.45 -53.93
C LEU A 49 12.97 19.21 -53.91
N TYR A 50 12.44 18.05 -54.30
CA TYR A 50 13.23 16.84 -54.48
C TYR A 50 14.18 16.93 -55.67
N ASP A 51 13.69 17.46 -56.80
CA ASP A 51 14.44 17.61 -58.05
C ASP A 51 15.54 18.68 -57.90
N GLU A 52 15.27 19.73 -57.11
CA GLU A 52 16.25 20.75 -56.69
C GLU A 52 17.21 20.27 -55.60
N ASN A 53 17.15 18.98 -55.23
CA ASN A 53 18.07 18.32 -54.30
C ASN A 53 18.10 18.96 -52.89
N ILE A 54 16.96 19.47 -52.41
CA ILE A 54 16.84 20.07 -51.08
C ILE A 54 16.91 18.97 -50.01
N ASN A 55 17.92 19.06 -49.14
CA ASN A 55 18.12 18.22 -47.97
C ASN A 55 17.93 19.02 -46.67
N GLY A 56 18.05 18.36 -45.51
CA GLY A 56 17.86 18.95 -44.19
C GLY A 56 18.59 20.28 -43.94
N PRO A 57 19.92 20.35 -44.15
CA PRO A 57 20.67 21.59 -44.03
C PRO A 57 20.18 22.69 -44.98
N SER A 58 19.89 22.37 -46.24
CA SER A 58 19.35 23.33 -47.21
C SER A 58 17.93 23.79 -46.83
N LEU A 59 17.10 22.90 -46.27
CA LEU A 59 15.76 23.21 -45.80
C LEU A 59 15.80 24.25 -44.67
N GLN A 60 16.74 24.11 -43.72
CA GLN A 60 16.91 25.07 -42.62
C GLN A 60 17.28 26.48 -43.10
N LEU A 61 17.97 26.60 -44.23
CA LEU A 61 18.42 27.86 -44.81
C LEU A 61 17.47 28.44 -45.85
N LEU A 62 16.45 27.68 -46.26
CA LEU A 62 15.58 28.01 -47.39
C LEU A 62 14.80 29.31 -47.14
N GLU A 63 14.94 30.29 -48.01
CA GLU A 63 14.14 31.51 -47.92
C GLU A 63 12.90 31.43 -48.80
N LYS A 64 11.92 32.27 -48.48
CA LYS A 64 10.69 32.35 -49.28
C LYS A 64 10.97 32.83 -50.71
N SER A 65 12.02 33.62 -50.95
CA SER A 65 12.48 34.00 -52.29
C SER A 65 12.88 32.78 -53.11
N ASP A 66 13.62 31.86 -52.50
CA ASP A 66 14.21 30.69 -53.16
C ASP A 66 13.11 29.75 -53.66
N LEU A 67 12.07 29.54 -52.84
CA LEU A 67 10.88 28.78 -53.24
C LEU A 67 10.18 29.37 -54.47
N ARG A 68 10.20 30.69 -54.64
CA ARG A 68 9.58 31.35 -55.79
C ARG A 68 10.44 31.23 -57.06
N GLU A 69 11.76 31.14 -56.93
CA GLU A 69 12.67 30.95 -58.06
C GLU A 69 12.52 29.56 -58.69
N VAL A 70 12.26 28.55 -57.86
CA VAL A 70 12.03 27.16 -58.30
C VAL A 70 10.57 26.88 -58.69
N GLY A 71 9.73 27.93 -58.80
CA GLY A 71 8.37 27.82 -59.35
C GLY A 71 7.25 27.58 -58.34
N ILE A 72 7.51 27.62 -57.02
CA ILE A 72 6.47 27.46 -56.00
C ILE A 72 5.73 28.79 -55.78
N LEU A 73 4.40 28.72 -55.84
CA LEU A 73 3.53 29.90 -55.68
C LEU A 73 3.60 30.50 -54.27
N LEU A 74 3.24 31.79 -54.16
CA LEU A 74 3.38 32.58 -52.94
C LEU A 74 2.68 31.99 -51.71
N GLY A 75 1.52 31.34 -51.91
CA GLY A 75 0.74 30.71 -50.85
C GLY A 75 1.45 29.47 -50.27
N PRO A 76 1.69 28.43 -51.08
CA PRO A 76 2.44 27.24 -50.67
C PRO A 76 3.83 27.56 -50.11
N ALA A 77 4.55 28.53 -50.71
CA ALA A 77 5.85 28.97 -50.19
C ALA A 77 5.77 29.53 -48.76
N LYS A 78 4.69 30.25 -48.40
CA LYS A 78 4.48 30.70 -47.01
C LYS A 78 4.21 29.53 -46.07
N LEU A 79 3.43 28.55 -46.50
CA LEU A 79 3.06 27.38 -45.69
C LEU A 79 4.29 26.51 -45.41
N ILE A 80 5.10 26.21 -46.43
CA ILE A 80 6.32 25.40 -46.28
C ILE A 80 7.29 26.06 -45.29
N ILE A 81 7.56 27.36 -45.44
CA ILE A 81 8.45 28.10 -44.54
C ILE A 81 7.87 28.15 -43.12
N HIS A 82 6.58 28.43 -42.96
CA HIS A 82 5.93 28.46 -41.65
C HIS A 82 6.01 27.09 -40.95
N MET A 83 5.70 26.01 -41.66
CA MET A 83 5.72 24.66 -41.11
C MET A 83 7.13 24.19 -40.79
N ARG A 84 8.13 24.60 -41.58
CA ARG A 84 9.54 24.38 -41.25
C ARG A 84 9.92 25.09 -39.96
N ASP A 85 9.57 26.37 -39.83
CA ASP A 85 9.92 27.16 -38.63
C ASP A 85 9.26 26.59 -37.37
N GLU A 86 8.02 26.13 -37.48
CA GLU A 86 7.34 25.40 -36.41
C GLU A 86 8.01 24.05 -36.11
N LEU A 87 8.48 23.33 -37.13
CA LEU A 87 9.24 22.09 -36.95
C LEU A 87 10.58 22.33 -36.23
N ILE A 88 11.31 23.38 -36.60
CA ILE A 88 12.57 23.78 -35.94
C ILE A 88 12.29 24.12 -34.47
N LYS A 89 11.27 24.93 -34.18
CA LYS A 89 10.86 25.22 -32.79
C LYS A 89 10.51 23.97 -32.03
N LEU A 90 9.70 23.07 -32.59
CA LEU A 90 9.31 21.80 -31.96
C LEU A 90 10.53 20.92 -31.63
N LYS A 91 11.53 20.89 -32.52
CA LYS A 91 12.76 20.11 -32.34
C LYS A 91 13.73 20.78 -31.36
N ASP A 92 13.83 22.10 -31.36
CA ASP A 92 14.62 22.85 -30.37
C ASP A 92 14.04 22.71 -28.95
N HIS A 93 12.71 22.67 -28.79
CA HIS A 93 12.07 22.35 -27.51
C HIS A 93 12.35 20.90 -27.06
N GLN A 94 12.59 19.97 -27.99
CA GLN A 94 12.95 18.57 -27.67
C GLN A 94 14.44 18.40 -27.34
N LEU A 95 15.32 19.26 -27.86
CA LEU A 95 16.79 19.16 -27.67
C LEU A 95 17.34 20.05 -26.55
N HIS A 96 16.64 21.12 -26.15
CA HIS A 96 17.05 22.02 -25.06
C HIS A 96 16.40 21.73 -23.70
N THR A 97 15.96 20.49 -23.45
CA THR A 97 15.67 20.04 -22.08
C THR A 97 16.91 19.33 -21.52
N PRO A 98 17.65 19.92 -20.56
CA PRO A 98 18.65 19.18 -19.80
C PRO A 98 17.89 18.16 -18.93
N GLY A 99 17.85 16.90 -19.36
CA GLY A 99 17.16 15.82 -18.66
C GLY A 99 15.64 15.89 -18.83
N SER A 100 15.08 15.13 -19.78
CA SER A 100 13.68 14.74 -19.74
C SER A 100 13.42 13.93 -18.46
N CYS A 101 13.01 14.58 -17.38
CA CYS A 101 12.28 13.90 -16.31
C CYS A 101 10.88 13.57 -16.86
N SER A 102 10.64 12.29 -17.10
CA SER A 102 9.38 11.66 -17.52
C SER A 102 8.30 11.78 -16.41
N GLY A 103 7.81 12.99 -16.15
CA GLY A 103 6.68 13.18 -15.26
C GLY A 103 5.40 12.55 -15.83
N SER A 104 4.86 11.52 -15.17
CA SER A 104 3.55 10.96 -15.54
C SER A 104 2.42 11.88 -15.05
N SER A 105 1.27 11.81 -15.71
CA SER A 105 0.07 12.57 -15.32
C SER A 105 -0.55 11.98 -14.05
N CYS A 106 -1.00 12.81 -13.11
CA CYS A 106 -1.62 12.38 -11.85
C CYS A 106 -2.84 13.22 -11.46
N LYS A 107 -3.75 12.66 -10.66
CA LYS A 107 -4.92 13.36 -10.13
C LYS A 107 -4.54 14.22 -8.91
N PRO A 108 -5.30 15.27 -8.58
CA PRO A 108 -5.16 15.95 -7.30
C PRO A 108 -5.62 15.07 -6.14
N TYR A 109 -5.13 15.37 -4.93
CA TYR A 109 -5.59 14.75 -3.69
C TYR A 109 -7.13 14.93 -3.56
N PRO A 110 -7.86 13.90 -3.10
CA PRO A 110 -9.32 13.98 -3.02
C PRO A 110 -9.83 15.17 -2.17
N PHE A 111 -10.71 15.99 -2.78
CA PHE A 111 -11.30 17.16 -2.14
C PHE A 111 -12.08 16.79 -0.87
N ASN A 112 -11.91 17.59 0.18
CA ASN A 112 -12.53 17.48 1.49
C ASN A 112 -12.31 16.13 2.20
N GLN A 113 -11.25 15.40 1.82
CA GLN A 113 -10.78 14.22 2.54
C GLN A 113 -9.51 14.57 3.33
N PHE A 114 -9.36 14.03 4.55
CA PHE A 114 -8.23 14.33 5.44
C PHE A 114 -7.40 13.10 5.81
N HIS A 115 -7.90 11.91 5.49
CA HIS A 115 -7.30 10.63 5.85
C HIS A 115 -7.15 9.69 4.66
N ALA A 116 -7.20 10.23 3.42
CA ALA A 116 -6.96 9.43 2.23
C ALA A 116 -5.48 9.05 2.14
N ALA A 117 -5.23 7.80 1.77
CA ALA A 117 -3.90 7.23 1.56
C ALA A 117 -3.31 7.66 0.21
N TYR A 118 -3.05 8.96 0.02
CA TYR A 118 -2.60 9.52 -1.24
C TYR A 118 -1.28 10.25 -1.10
N ARG A 119 -0.39 10.09 -2.10
CA ARG A 119 0.92 10.74 -2.19
C ARG A 119 1.17 11.19 -3.61
N TYR A 120 1.97 12.24 -3.75
CA TYR A 120 2.45 12.67 -5.06
C TYR A 120 3.80 12.04 -5.38
N LYS A 121 4.14 11.95 -6.66
CA LYS A 121 5.50 11.64 -7.13
C LYS A 121 6.14 12.92 -7.67
N GLU A 122 7.39 13.16 -7.35
CA GLU A 122 8.14 14.33 -7.82
C GLU A 122 8.19 14.35 -9.35
N ASN A 123 8.08 15.53 -9.94
CA ASN A 123 8.04 15.78 -11.39
C ASN A 123 6.79 15.26 -12.13
N ASN A 124 5.89 14.50 -11.50
CA ASN A 124 4.59 14.21 -12.08
C ASN A 124 3.79 15.50 -12.29
N THR A 125 2.81 15.47 -13.19
CA THR A 125 2.00 16.64 -13.54
C THR A 125 0.54 16.41 -13.21
N LEU A 126 -0.08 17.34 -12.48
CA LEU A 126 -1.52 17.32 -12.22
C LEU A 126 -2.30 17.37 -13.54
N ASP A 127 -3.27 16.47 -13.68
CA ASP A 127 -4.09 16.31 -14.87
C ASP A 127 -5.30 17.24 -14.93
N VAL A 128 -5.44 18.08 -13.92
CA VAL A 128 -6.38 19.19 -13.86
C VAL A 128 -5.63 20.46 -14.18
N THR A 129 -6.29 21.41 -14.83
CA THR A 129 -5.73 22.74 -15.08
C THR A 129 -6.27 23.74 -14.08
N GLU A 130 -5.61 24.89 -13.93
CA GLU A 130 -6.23 26.01 -13.21
C GLU A 130 -7.50 26.48 -13.93
N THR A 131 -8.65 26.34 -13.27
CA THR A 131 -9.98 26.66 -13.83
C THR A 131 -10.72 27.68 -12.99
N GLY A 132 -11.75 28.29 -13.58
CA GLY A 132 -12.73 29.11 -12.84
C GLY A 132 -13.82 28.26 -12.19
N ALA A 133 -14.87 28.91 -11.70
CA ALA A 133 -16.06 28.21 -11.23
C ALA A 133 -16.73 27.46 -12.40
N LEU A 134 -16.65 26.13 -12.41
CA LEU A 134 -17.27 25.26 -13.42
C LEU A 134 -18.70 24.88 -13.00
N ASP A 135 -18.87 23.78 -12.28
CA ASP A 135 -20.16 23.28 -11.79
C ASP A 135 -20.43 23.64 -10.31
N LEU A 136 -19.56 24.48 -9.75
CA LEU A 136 -19.50 24.90 -8.34
C LEU A 136 -19.07 23.81 -7.36
N ILE A 137 -19.12 22.52 -7.69
CA ILE A 137 -18.87 21.41 -6.77
C ILE A 137 -17.49 20.78 -6.99
N GLU A 138 -17.11 20.54 -8.24
CA GLU A 138 -15.72 20.20 -8.55
C GLU A 138 -14.82 21.39 -8.17
N PRO A 139 -13.74 21.15 -7.41
CA PRO A 139 -12.88 22.24 -6.95
C PRO A 139 -12.18 22.89 -8.14
N CYS A 140 -12.15 24.22 -8.16
CA CYS A 140 -11.18 24.92 -8.99
C CYS A 140 -9.78 24.83 -8.36
N HIS A 141 -8.74 24.82 -9.18
CA HIS A 141 -7.36 24.63 -8.71
C HIS A 141 -6.56 25.93 -8.89
N GLU A 142 -5.73 26.27 -7.91
CA GLU A 142 -4.72 27.35 -8.04
C GLU A 142 -3.35 26.85 -7.54
N TYR A 143 -2.31 27.05 -8.33
CA TYR A 143 -0.96 26.54 -8.12
C TYR A 143 -0.01 27.62 -7.64
N LYS A 144 0.88 27.22 -6.73
CA LYS A 144 1.97 28.03 -6.19
C LYS A 144 3.21 27.16 -6.07
N ALA A 145 4.25 27.46 -6.86
CA ALA A 145 5.49 26.70 -6.83
C ALA A 145 6.07 26.59 -5.41
N PHE A 146 6.12 27.70 -4.67
CA PHE A 146 6.45 27.72 -3.24
C PHE A 146 7.76 26.97 -2.89
N ILE A 147 8.80 27.17 -3.71
CA ILE A 147 10.11 26.52 -3.60
C ILE A 147 11.27 27.48 -3.29
N ASN A 148 11.22 28.74 -3.75
CA ASN A 148 12.33 29.69 -3.63
C ASN A 148 12.29 30.43 -2.29
N PHE A 149 12.97 29.87 -1.27
CA PHE A 149 13.09 30.45 0.07
C PHE A 149 14.54 30.61 0.57
N GLU A 150 15.53 30.56 -0.33
CA GLU A 150 16.91 30.83 0.05
C GLU A 150 17.04 32.25 0.64
N GLY A 151 17.50 32.35 1.89
CA GLY A 151 17.62 33.62 2.61
C GLY A 151 16.31 34.23 3.15
N VAL A 152 15.17 33.53 3.02
CA VAL A 152 13.86 33.98 3.53
C VAL A 152 13.61 33.40 4.92
N THR A 153 13.09 34.23 5.84
CA THR A 153 12.78 33.78 7.20
C THR A 153 11.55 32.84 7.22
N ALA A 154 11.48 31.94 8.21
CA ALA A 154 10.32 31.06 8.39
C ALA A 154 9.00 31.85 8.54
N GLU A 155 9.05 33.04 9.17
CA GLU A 155 7.87 33.89 9.32
C GLU A 155 7.38 34.46 7.97
N GLU A 156 8.29 34.88 7.09
CA GLU A 156 7.95 35.37 5.74
C GLU A 156 7.35 34.28 4.87
N LYS A 157 7.89 33.07 4.92
CA LYS A 157 7.32 31.89 4.25
C LYS A 157 5.87 31.64 4.70
N LEU A 158 5.64 31.66 6.01
CA LEU A 158 4.30 31.51 6.60
C LEU A 158 3.36 32.68 6.25
N ASN A 159 3.87 33.90 6.16
CA ASN A 159 3.09 35.07 5.71
C ASN A 159 2.65 34.92 4.26
N LYS A 160 3.57 34.53 3.35
CA LYS A 160 3.26 34.31 1.93
C LYS A 160 2.18 33.24 1.78
N TYR A 161 2.35 32.10 2.44
CA TYR A 161 1.35 31.04 2.49
C TYR A 161 -0.03 31.58 2.93
N ALA A 162 -0.08 32.29 4.06
CA ALA A 162 -1.32 32.76 4.63
C ALA A 162 -2.04 33.78 3.74
N VAL A 163 -1.31 34.72 3.12
CA VAL A 163 -1.89 35.72 2.22
C VAL A 163 -2.53 35.06 1.01
N GLU A 164 -1.86 34.08 0.41
CA GLU A 164 -2.38 33.34 -0.75
C GLU A 164 -3.64 32.54 -0.40
N VAL A 165 -3.64 31.84 0.75
CA VAL A 165 -4.82 31.10 1.23
C VAL A 165 -6.02 32.04 1.44
N ILE A 166 -5.82 33.19 2.10
CA ILE A 166 -6.91 34.14 2.38
C ILE A 166 -7.46 34.75 1.09
N ARG A 167 -6.57 35.11 0.15
CA ARG A 167 -6.93 35.65 -1.17
C ARG A 167 -7.78 34.65 -1.96
N PHE A 168 -7.29 33.43 -2.09
CA PHE A 168 -7.97 32.35 -2.82
C PHE A 168 -9.29 31.96 -2.16
N ALA A 169 -9.32 31.86 -0.82
CA ALA A 169 -10.52 31.56 -0.08
C ALA A 169 -11.62 32.61 -0.27
N ALA A 170 -11.27 33.90 -0.17
CA ALA A 170 -12.22 34.97 -0.41
C ALA A 170 -12.82 34.90 -1.84
N ALA A 171 -11.97 34.61 -2.83
CA ALA A 171 -12.40 34.40 -4.22
C ALA A 171 -13.41 33.26 -4.36
N CYS A 172 -13.07 32.07 -3.86
CA CYS A 172 -13.93 30.89 -3.92
C CYS A 172 -15.26 31.12 -3.18
N MET A 173 -15.21 31.74 -2.00
CA MET A 173 -16.39 32.05 -1.20
C MET A 173 -17.33 33.02 -1.90
N ASN A 174 -16.82 34.08 -2.54
CA ASN A 174 -17.64 35.04 -3.28
C ASN A 174 -18.17 34.49 -4.62
N SER A 175 -17.51 33.48 -5.19
CA SER A 175 -17.96 32.78 -6.40
C SER A 175 -18.77 31.51 -6.12
N ARG A 176 -18.99 31.14 -4.85
CA ARG A 176 -19.71 29.92 -4.40
C ARG A 176 -19.20 28.61 -5.02
N THR A 177 -17.92 28.57 -5.35
CA THR A 177 -17.28 27.39 -5.95
C THR A 177 -16.36 26.74 -4.94
N ASN A 178 -16.34 25.41 -4.92
CA ASN A 178 -15.26 24.69 -4.25
C ASN A 178 -13.93 25.05 -4.90
N GLY A 179 -12.85 24.98 -4.12
CA GLY A 179 -11.51 25.18 -4.67
C GLY A 179 -10.42 24.63 -3.78
N THR A 180 -9.28 24.30 -4.38
CA THR A 180 -8.08 23.83 -3.71
C THR A 180 -6.89 24.66 -4.17
N VAL A 181 -6.19 25.28 -3.22
CA VAL A 181 -4.89 25.93 -3.49
C VAL A 181 -3.77 24.95 -3.14
N HIS A 182 -2.82 24.82 -4.06
CA HIS A 182 -1.70 23.87 -3.99
C HIS A 182 -0.39 24.63 -3.86
N PHE A 183 0.38 24.35 -2.81
CA PHE A 183 1.74 24.86 -2.62
C PHE A 183 2.75 23.74 -2.82
N GLY A 184 3.83 24.01 -3.55
CA GLY A 184 4.76 22.96 -4.01
C GLY A 184 4.40 22.42 -5.40
N VAL A 185 3.57 23.13 -6.16
CA VAL A 185 3.16 22.77 -7.52
C VAL A 185 3.54 23.91 -8.46
N GLY A 186 4.37 23.60 -9.46
CA GLY A 186 4.86 24.51 -10.48
C GLY A 186 3.79 24.90 -11.49
N ASP A 187 3.96 26.09 -12.05
CA ASP A 187 3.10 26.62 -13.10
C ASP A 187 3.97 27.31 -14.18
N ALA A 188 3.39 27.45 -15.38
CA ALA A 188 4.02 28.11 -16.52
C ALA A 188 4.25 29.61 -16.26
N PRO A 189 5.30 30.23 -16.84
CA PRO A 189 6.24 29.66 -17.81
C PRO A 189 7.44 28.93 -17.19
N ASP A 190 7.70 29.09 -15.89
CA ASP A 190 8.92 28.59 -15.26
C ASP A 190 8.94 27.05 -15.10
N PHE A 191 7.75 26.43 -15.06
CA PHE A 191 7.57 24.99 -14.91
C PHE A 191 6.51 24.46 -15.86
N THR A 192 6.41 23.13 -15.97
CA THR A 192 5.24 22.52 -16.62
C THR A 192 4.00 22.82 -15.77
N HIS A 193 2.90 23.23 -16.40
CA HIS A 193 1.65 23.54 -15.70
C HIS A 193 1.18 22.35 -14.86
N GLY A 194 1.14 22.50 -13.53
CA GLY A 194 0.74 21.45 -12.61
C GLY A 194 1.86 20.50 -12.17
N GLN A 195 3.13 20.82 -12.44
CA GLN A 195 4.27 19.97 -12.06
C GLN A 195 4.44 19.87 -10.53
N ILE A 196 4.52 18.67 -9.99
CA ILE A 196 4.79 18.43 -8.57
C ILE A 196 6.27 18.71 -8.28
N LEU A 197 6.53 19.71 -7.45
CA LEU A 197 7.89 20.10 -7.01
C LEU A 197 8.14 19.73 -5.54
N GLY A 198 7.11 19.88 -4.71
CA GLY A 198 7.18 19.77 -3.26
C GLY A 198 7.92 20.93 -2.59
N THR A 199 7.61 21.17 -1.32
CA THR A 199 8.28 22.16 -0.46
C THR A 199 8.70 21.52 0.85
N SER A 200 9.80 21.97 1.45
CA SER A 200 10.19 21.54 2.79
C SER A 200 9.25 22.13 3.85
N VAL A 201 8.81 21.31 4.81
CA VAL A 201 7.92 21.71 5.90
C VAL A 201 8.53 21.25 7.22
N GLU A 202 9.09 22.20 7.98
CA GLU A 202 9.73 21.94 9.27
C GLU A 202 8.70 21.79 10.40
N ASP A 203 7.73 22.71 10.47
CA ASP A 203 6.70 22.76 11.50
C ASP A 203 5.30 22.85 10.88
N LYS A 204 4.57 21.73 10.89
CA LYS A 204 3.19 21.64 10.40
C LYS A 204 2.21 22.46 11.26
N GLU A 205 2.42 22.54 12.58
CA GLU A 205 1.55 23.28 13.49
C GLU A 205 1.65 24.79 13.27
N ALA A 206 2.84 25.30 12.91
CA ALA A 206 3.03 26.69 12.56
C ALA A 206 2.13 27.15 11.40
N PHE A 207 1.96 26.34 10.36
CA PHE A 207 1.06 26.63 9.24
C PHE A 207 -0.40 26.66 9.68
N VAL A 208 -0.85 25.68 10.48
CA VAL A 208 -2.21 25.63 11.02
C VAL A 208 -2.51 26.86 11.88
N LYS A 209 -1.62 27.21 12.80
CA LYS A 209 -1.75 28.38 13.67
C LYS A 209 -1.70 29.68 12.87
N LYS A 210 -0.82 29.77 11.87
CA LYS A 210 -0.72 30.95 11.01
C LYS A 210 -1.99 31.17 10.20
N GLN A 211 -2.57 30.10 9.64
CA GLN A 211 -3.81 30.17 8.90
C GLN A 211 -4.97 30.65 9.77
N ALA A 212 -5.16 30.05 10.95
CA ALA A 212 -6.20 30.47 11.88
C ALA A 212 -6.07 31.96 12.26
N ASN A 213 -4.84 32.39 12.52
CA ASN A 213 -4.52 33.79 12.75
C ASN A 213 -4.83 34.68 11.55
N ALA A 214 -4.47 34.26 10.33
CA ALA A 214 -4.70 35.04 9.13
C ALA A 214 -6.20 35.23 8.87
N ILE A 215 -7.02 34.20 9.11
CA ILE A 215 -8.48 34.29 8.99
C ILE A 215 -9.03 35.39 9.90
N GLU A 216 -8.63 35.40 11.18
CA GLU A 216 -9.07 36.42 12.15
C GLU A 216 -8.54 37.83 11.84
N GLY A 217 -7.35 37.92 11.26
CA GLY A 217 -6.69 39.19 10.96
C GLY A 217 -7.22 39.89 9.71
N HIS A 218 -7.64 39.12 8.69
CA HIS A 218 -7.94 39.63 7.35
C HIS A 218 -9.44 39.62 7.02
N PHE A 219 -10.27 38.72 7.56
CA PHE A 219 -11.72 38.75 7.30
C PHE A 219 -12.44 39.79 8.18
N GLU A 220 -13.58 40.30 7.71
CA GLU A 220 -14.46 41.11 8.55
C GLU A 220 -14.93 40.32 9.78
N HIS A 221 -14.99 40.97 10.95
CA HIS A 221 -15.31 40.33 12.24
C HIS A 221 -16.60 39.49 12.21
N LYS A 222 -17.64 39.96 11.51
CA LYS A 222 -18.93 39.24 11.36
C LYS A 222 -18.86 37.97 10.50
N PHE A 223 -17.79 37.78 9.74
CA PHE A 223 -17.61 36.65 8.82
C PHE A 223 -16.48 35.70 9.22
N ILE A 224 -15.78 35.95 10.32
CA ILE A 224 -14.68 35.08 10.79
C ILE A 224 -15.16 33.64 10.98
N ASP A 225 -16.29 33.42 11.67
CA ASP A 225 -16.81 32.06 11.91
C ASP A 225 -17.25 31.36 10.63
N VAL A 226 -17.71 32.13 9.65
CA VAL A 226 -18.10 31.61 8.33
C VAL A 226 -16.85 31.19 7.56
N ALA A 227 -15.81 32.04 7.54
CA ALA A 227 -14.53 31.75 6.91
C ALA A 227 -13.85 30.53 7.55
N LYS A 228 -13.85 30.41 8.89
CA LYS A 228 -13.33 29.24 9.61
C LYS A 228 -14.02 27.93 9.25
N LYS A 229 -15.29 27.96 8.83
CA LYS A 229 -16.02 26.76 8.37
C LYS A 229 -15.77 26.42 6.90
N CYS A 230 -15.55 27.44 6.06
CA CYS A 230 -15.30 27.27 4.63
C CYS A 230 -13.86 26.85 4.35
N ILE A 231 -12.89 27.46 5.01
CA ILE A 231 -11.45 27.24 4.81
C ILE A 231 -11.02 26.06 5.67
N LYS A 232 -10.70 24.94 5.03
CA LYS A 232 -10.28 23.72 5.73
C LYS A 232 -8.85 23.83 6.25
N PRO A 233 -8.45 23.03 7.26
CA PRO A 233 -7.05 22.95 7.69
C PRO A 233 -6.12 22.57 6.53
N PRO A 234 -4.85 23.03 6.55
CA PRO A 234 -3.88 22.60 5.55
C PRO A 234 -3.61 21.10 5.68
N ARG A 235 -3.49 20.45 4.52
CA ARG A 235 -3.02 19.08 4.39
C ARG A 235 -1.58 19.09 3.88
N PHE A 236 -0.78 18.16 4.37
CA PHE A 236 0.62 18.00 3.99
C PHE A 236 0.77 16.65 3.32
N ILE A 237 0.71 16.63 2.00
CA ILE A 237 0.76 15.42 1.19
C ILE A 237 2.22 15.11 0.89
N GLU A 238 2.69 13.92 1.26
CA GLU A 238 4.06 13.48 1.00
C GLU A 238 4.36 13.40 -0.49
N VAL A 239 5.56 13.84 -0.87
CA VAL A 239 6.10 13.67 -2.23
C VAL A 239 7.12 12.55 -2.22
N LEU A 240 6.95 11.57 -3.10
CA LEU A 240 7.85 10.45 -3.31
C LEU A 240 8.83 10.75 -4.44
N LYS A 241 10.03 10.18 -4.36
CA LYS A 241 11.00 10.15 -5.46
C LYS A 241 10.61 9.08 -6.49
N ALA A 242 11.33 9.03 -7.60
CA ALA A 242 11.13 8.02 -8.65
C ALA A 242 11.31 6.56 -8.16
N ASP A 243 12.13 6.37 -7.13
CA ASP A 243 12.38 5.07 -6.48
C ASP A 243 11.35 4.69 -5.41
N MET A 244 10.27 5.46 -5.28
CA MET A 244 9.18 5.30 -4.30
C MET A 244 9.57 5.59 -2.83
N THR A 245 10.75 6.13 -2.56
CA THR A 245 11.16 6.60 -1.23
C THR A 245 10.65 8.03 -0.96
N PHE A 246 10.54 8.40 0.32
CA PHE A 246 10.11 9.73 0.70
C PHE A 246 11.16 10.80 0.31
N SER A 247 10.72 11.88 -0.35
CA SER A 247 11.61 12.96 -0.80
C SER A 247 12.02 13.93 0.31
N GLY A 248 11.39 13.88 1.49
CA GLY A 248 11.52 14.93 2.51
C GLY A 248 10.65 16.16 2.24
N LYS A 249 9.92 16.20 1.12
CA LYS A 249 9.09 17.33 0.70
C LYS A 249 7.59 17.01 0.79
N PHE A 250 6.79 18.05 0.90
CA PHE A 250 5.34 17.98 0.92
C PHE A 250 4.72 18.91 -0.12
N VAL A 251 3.56 18.54 -0.66
CA VAL A 251 2.62 19.49 -1.25
C VAL A 251 1.66 19.92 -0.15
N ILE A 252 1.46 21.23 0.01
CA ILE A 252 0.49 21.77 0.98
C ILE A 252 -0.79 22.09 0.22
N GLU A 253 -1.90 21.49 0.61
CA GLU A 253 -3.20 21.79 0.02
C GLU A 253 -4.16 22.36 1.05
N VAL A 254 -4.94 23.35 0.62
CA VAL A 254 -6.02 23.92 1.42
C VAL A 254 -7.30 23.91 0.60
N ASP A 255 -8.29 23.17 1.08
CA ASP A 255 -9.61 23.11 0.48
C ASP A 255 -10.52 24.22 1.01
N ILE A 256 -11.28 24.82 0.09
CA ILE A 256 -12.26 25.85 0.38
C ILE A 256 -13.62 25.32 -0.06
N GLU A 257 -14.53 25.14 0.90
CA GLU A 257 -15.88 24.63 0.68
C GLU A 257 -16.92 25.68 1.09
N PRO A 258 -17.37 26.55 0.16
CA PRO A 258 -18.35 27.58 0.45
C PRO A 258 -19.77 27.03 0.30
N SER A 259 -20.16 26.11 1.18
CA SER A 259 -21.47 25.47 1.08
C SER A 259 -22.64 26.46 1.17
N PHE A 260 -23.75 26.14 0.50
CA PHE A 260 -24.92 27.02 0.44
C PHE A 260 -25.39 27.46 1.82
N LEU A 261 -25.54 26.52 2.76
CA LEU A 261 -26.03 26.79 4.11
C LEU A 261 -25.14 27.78 4.87
N ILE A 262 -23.83 27.76 4.61
CA ILE A 262 -22.84 28.55 5.31
C ILE A 262 -22.72 29.95 4.69
N CYS A 263 -22.74 30.05 3.36
CA CYS A 263 -22.46 31.27 2.63
C CYS A 263 -23.70 32.07 2.19
N LYS A 264 -24.92 31.52 2.28
CA LYS A 264 -26.14 32.19 1.78
C LYS A 264 -26.25 33.65 2.21
N ASN A 265 -26.61 34.53 1.27
CA ASN A 265 -26.81 35.96 1.42
C ASN A 265 -25.61 36.72 2.03
N LYS A 266 -24.37 36.22 1.88
CA LYS A 266 -23.15 36.86 2.40
C LYS A 266 -22.17 37.21 1.30
N SER A 267 -21.53 38.37 1.45
CA SER A 267 -20.42 38.86 0.63
C SER A 267 -19.18 39.01 1.51
N PHE A 268 -18.03 38.50 1.06
CA PHE A 268 -16.83 38.41 1.87
C PHE A 268 -15.77 39.42 1.41
N HIS A 269 -15.52 40.43 2.26
CA HIS A 269 -14.44 41.38 2.09
C HIS A 269 -13.26 41.01 3.00
N ILE A 270 -12.04 41.23 2.50
CA ILE A 270 -10.81 41.05 3.27
C ILE A 270 -10.00 42.36 3.35
N TYR A 271 -9.06 42.44 4.29
CA TYR A 271 -8.16 43.59 4.46
C TYR A 271 -6.73 43.22 4.07
N ASN A 272 -5.97 44.19 3.55
CA ASN A 272 -4.59 43.97 3.13
C ASN A 272 -3.61 43.75 4.30
N ALA A 273 -3.88 44.35 5.46
CA ALA A 273 -3.07 44.23 6.67
C ALA A 273 -3.84 43.58 7.82
N ASP A 274 -3.16 42.75 8.64
CA ASP A 274 -3.75 42.13 9.83
C ASP A 274 -4.19 43.20 10.84
N LYS A 275 -5.50 43.34 11.02
CA LYS A 275 -6.10 44.34 11.92
C LYS A 275 -5.65 44.21 13.37
N ARG A 276 -5.17 43.03 13.80
CA ARG A 276 -4.70 42.79 15.17
C ARG A 276 -3.32 43.42 15.40
N LYS A 277 -2.47 43.50 14.36
CA LYS A 277 -1.17 44.20 14.43
C LYS A 277 -1.36 45.72 14.51
N LEU A 278 -2.40 46.26 13.86
CA LEU A 278 -2.74 47.70 13.91
C LEU A 278 -3.18 48.20 15.30
N LYS A 279 -3.70 47.33 16.18
CA LYS A 279 -4.15 47.72 17.53
C LYS A 279 -3.03 47.81 18.56
N LYS A 280 -1.87 47.17 18.34
CA LYS A 280 -0.73 47.20 19.28
C LYS A 280 0.14 48.46 19.18
N THR A 281 0.06 49.20 18.07
CA THR A 281 0.87 50.40 17.80
C THR A 281 0.16 51.71 18.18
N LYS A 282 -0.82 51.68 19.09
CA LYS A 282 -1.44 52.91 19.63
C LYS A 282 -0.59 53.48 20.76
N GLY A 283 0.54 54.08 20.39
CA GLY A 283 1.47 54.67 21.33
C GLY A 283 2.60 55.45 20.66
N LYS A 284 2.32 56.19 19.57
CA LYS A 284 3.07 57.35 19.09
C LYS A 284 2.30 58.03 17.95
N GLU A 285 2.55 59.32 17.80
CA GLU A 285 1.66 60.36 17.27
C GLU A 285 1.07 60.14 15.87
N LEU A 286 -0.13 60.71 15.71
CA LEU A 286 -0.84 60.87 14.44
C LEU A 286 -0.01 61.70 13.47
N ASN A 287 0.37 61.10 12.33
CA ASN A 287 0.10 61.61 10.99
C ASN A 287 0.71 60.66 9.92
N SER A 288 -0.12 60.28 8.93
CA SER A 288 0.21 59.70 7.60
C SER A 288 -0.09 58.23 7.23
N ASP A 289 -0.60 57.35 8.10
CA ASP A 289 -0.87 55.93 7.71
C ASP A 289 -2.35 55.47 7.71
N ALA A 290 -3.29 56.37 7.37
CA ALA A 290 -4.68 55.96 7.11
C ALA A 290 -4.87 55.22 5.76
N LYS A 291 -3.80 55.00 4.98
CA LYS A 291 -3.85 54.35 3.66
C LYS A 291 -3.93 52.81 3.71
N ASP A 292 -3.62 52.17 4.82
CA ASP A 292 -3.30 50.73 4.85
C ASP A 292 -4.43 49.79 5.32
N SER A 293 -5.66 50.29 5.48
CA SER A 293 -6.84 49.48 5.91
C SER A 293 -7.95 49.37 4.85
N ARG A 294 -7.58 49.28 3.57
CA ARG A 294 -8.54 49.22 2.46
C ARG A 294 -9.15 47.82 2.32
N LYS A 295 -10.47 47.77 2.08
CA LYS A 295 -11.22 46.54 1.81
C LYS A 295 -10.94 46.04 0.40
N LEU A 296 -10.73 44.74 0.26
CA LEU A 296 -10.53 44.03 -0.99
C LEU A 296 -11.69 43.05 -1.20
N PHE A 297 -12.08 42.84 -2.45
CA PHE A 297 -13.15 41.91 -2.82
C PHE A 297 -12.69 41.05 -3.98
N TYR A 298 -12.34 39.80 -3.67
CA TYR A 298 -11.85 38.84 -4.64
C TYR A 298 -12.97 37.95 -5.15
N ILE A 299 -12.94 37.64 -6.44
CA ILE A 299 -13.77 36.62 -7.10
C ILE A 299 -12.88 35.69 -7.93
N ARG A 300 -13.36 34.48 -8.21
CA ARG A 300 -12.74 33.61 -9.22
C ARG A 300 -13.13 34.13 -10.60
N ASP A 301 -12.13 34.54 -11.38
CA ASP A 301 -12.27 34.96 -12.77
C ASP A 301 -11.34 34.09 -13.63
N SER A 302 -11.94 33.11 -14.31
CA SER A 302 -11.20 32.07 -15.03
C SER A 302 -10.16 31.39 -14.11
N SER A 303 -8.91 31.22 -14.54
CA SER A 303 -7.83 30.63 -13.72
C SER A 303 -7.35 31.52 -12.57
N SER A 304 -7.74 32.80 -12.51
CA SER A 304 -7.15 33.78 -11.59
C SER A 304 -8.10 34.28 -10.49
N SER A 305 -7.54 34.66 -9.34
CA SER A 305 -8.28 35.31 -8.26
C SER A 305 -8.17 36.83 -8.40
N LYS A 306 -9.22 37.46 -8.97
CA LYS A 306 -9.25 38.87 -9.36
C LYS A 306 -9.90 39.74 -8.29
N ASN A 307 -9.26 40.87 -7.95
CA ASN A 307 -9.84 41.87 -7.06
C ASN A 307 -10.68 42.89 -7.84
N LEU A 308 -11.94 43.07 -7.47
CA LEU A 308 -12.85 44.04 -8.09
C LEU A 308 -12.74 45.46 -7.48
N LEU A 309 -12.09 45.60 -6.32
CA LEU A 309 -11.91 46.89 -5.63
C LEU A 309 -10.44 47.35 -5.77
N VAL A 310 -10.12 48.08 -6.85
CA VAL A 310 -8.73 48.48 -7.19
C VAL A 310 -8.26 49.69 -6.36
N GLN A 311 -6.93 49.78 -6.16
CA GLN A 311 -6.22 50.74 -5.29
C GLN A 311 -6.38 52.23 -5.65
N ASN A 312 -6.82 52.54 -6.89
CA ASN A 312 -7.25 53.85 -7.39
C ASN A 312 -8.53 53.62 -8.21
N PRO A 313 -9.73 53.86 -7.67
CA PRO A 313 -10.94 53.53 -8.39
C PRO A 313 -11.10 54.45 -9.60
N SER A 314 -10.91 53.93 -10.81
CA SER A 314 -11.60 54.46 -11.97
C SER A 314 -13.10 54.18 -11.80
N THR A 315 -13.97 55.02 -12.36
CA THR A 315 -15.44 54.78 -12.37
C THR A 315 -15.80 53.36 -12.82
N ALA A 316 -15.03 52.80 -13.76
CA ALA A 316 -15.15 51.43 -14.24
C ALA A 316 -15.02 50.33 -13.16
N SER A 317 -14.14 50.50 -12.16
CA SER A 317 -13.93 49.46 -11.12
C SER A 317 -15.06 49.39 -10.09
N LEU A 318 -15.67 50.53 -9.72
CA LEU A 318 -16.88 50.54 -8.90
C LEU A 318 -18.09 50.05 -9.69
N GLU A 319 -18.16 50.36 -10.99
CA GLU A 319 -19.17 49.83 -11.90
C GLU A 319 -19.07 48.30 -12.01
N ASP A 320 -17.88 47.72 -12.16
CA ASP A 320 -17.69 46.25 -12.21
C ASP A 320 -18.08 45.56 -10.91
N TYR A 321 -17.74 46.13 -9.75
CA TYR A 321 -18.16 45.61 -8.45
C TYR A 321 -19.68 45.67 -8.28
N ASN A 322 -20.29 46.84 -8.54
CA ASN A 322 -21.75 47.00 -8.44
C ASN A 322 -22.46 46.10 -9.45
N LYS A 323 -21.95 45.99 -10.67
CA LYS A 323 -22.44 45.08 -11.70
C LYS A 323 -22.34 43.62 -11.27
N TYR A 324 -21.28 43.20 -10.59
CA TYR A 324 -21.19 41.83 -10.07
C TYR A 324 -22.22 41.59 -8.97
N ILE A 325 -22.38 42.52 -8.04
CA ILE A 325 -23.36 42.42 -6.96
C ILE A 325 -24.82 42.49 -7.49
N ASP A 326 -25.08 43.34 -8.48
CA ASP A 326 -26.42 43.64 -9.03
C ASP A 326 -26.83 42.69 -10.17
N ASN A 327 -25.97 42.46 -11.18
CA ASN A 327 -26.28 41.59 -12.34
C ASN A 327 -26.15 40.09 -12.02
N MET A 328 -25.20 39.70 -11.16
CA MET A 328 -25.03 38.29 -10.77
C MET A 328 -25.88 37.89 -9.57
N ASN A 329 -26.72 38.82 -9.08
CA ASN A 329 -27.66 38.75 -7.96
C ASN A 329 -27.28 37.63 -6.98
N MET A 330 -26.57 37.92 -5.88
CA MET A 330 -26.04 36.92 -4.93
C MET A 330 -27.02 35.76 -4.59
N THR A 331 -28.32 36.03 -4.60
CA THR A 331 -29.39 35.03 -4.47
C THR A 331 -29.38 33.94 -5.57
N HIS A 332 -29.08 34.30 -6.81
CA HIS A 332 -28.92 33.38 -7.94
C HIS A 332 -27.71 32.45 -7.77
N LEU A 333 -26.53 32.98 -7.40
CA LEU A 333 -25.35 32.13 -7.12
C LEU A 333 -25.59 31.17 -5.95
N ASP A 334 -26.24 31.64 -4.90
CA ASP A 334 -26.64 30.80 -3.77
C ASP A 334 -27.61 29.68 -4.23
N GLN A 335 -28.57 30.01 -5.10
CA GLN A 335 -29.51 29.03 -5.65
C GLN A 335 -28.83 28.01 -6.56
N MET A 336 -27.90 28.44 -7.43
CA MET A 336 -27.11 27.53 -8.26
C MET A 336 -26.30 26.57 -7.39
N ARG A 337 -25.63 27.08 -6.35
CA ARG A 337 -24.86 26.26 -5.43
C ARG A 337 -25.75 25.23 -4.71
N LYS A 338 -26.92 25.65 -4.22
CA LYS A 338 -27.88 24.75 -3.58
C LYS A 338 -28.29 23.59 -4.51
N VAL A 339 -28.68 23.90 -5.74
CA VAL A 339 -29.07 22.89 -6.74
C VAL A 339 -27.91 21.95 -7.05
N ALA A 340 -26.69 22.47 -7.16
CA ALA A 340 -25.51 21.67 -7.43
C ALA A 340 -25.17 20.70 -6.27
N GLU A 341 -25.31 21.15 -5.02
CA GLU A 341 -25.15 20.30 -3.82
C GLU A 341 -26.20 19.18 -3.76
N GLU A 342 -27.48 19.51 -3.99
CA GLU A 342 -28.58 18.54 -3.97
C GLU A 342 -28.41 17.44 -5.05
N LYS A 343 -27.89 17.81 -6.24
CA LYS A 343 -27.58 16.86 -7.33
C LYS A 343 -26.43 15.90 -6.98
N HIS A 344 -25.51 16.32 -6.10
CA HIS A 344 -24.32 15.56 -5.71
C HIS A 344 -24.50 14.69 -4.46
N LEU A 345 -25.69 14.63 -3.86
CA LEU A 345 -25.97 13.74 -2.74
C LEU A 345 -25.86 12.26 -3.19
N VAL A 346 -24.92 11.54 -2.58
CA VAL A 346 -24.61 10.14 -2.93
C VAL A 346 -25.77 9.22 -2.52
N THR A 347 -26.32 8.48 -3.48
CA THR A 347 -27.27 7.38 -3.23
C THR A 347 -26.58 6.26 -2.45
N VAL A 348 -27.21 5.77 -1.37
CA VAL A 348 -26.76 4.59 -0.63
C VAL A 348 -26.62 3.42 -1.61
N ARG A 349 -25.40 2.91 -1.79
CA ARG A 349 -25.12 1.78 -2.66
C ARG A 349 -25.11 0.50 -1.84
N ASN A 350 -25.90 -0.48 -2.25
CA ASN A 350 -25.76 -1.86 -1.80
C ASN A 350 -24.73 -2.54 -2.71
N SER A 351 -23.56 -2.91 -2.17
CA SER A 351 -22.54 -3.66 -2.90
C SER A 351 -22.66 -5.16 -2.62
N VAL A 352 -22.50 -5.97 -3.67
CA VAL A 352 -22.38 -7.44 -3.55
C VAL A 352 -20.92 -7.90 -3.41
N GLN A 353 -19.96 -6.97 -3.40
CA GLN A 353 -18.54 -7.33 -3.38
C GLN A 353 -18.11 -7.94 -2.04
N GLY A 354 -18.83 -7.67 -0.94
CA GLY A 354 -18.58 -8.31 0.36
C GLY A 354 -18.71 -9.83 0.28
N SER A 355 -19.83 -10.33 -0.26
CA SER A 355 -20.03 -11.79 -0.42
C SER A 355 -19.07 -12.39 -1.45
N LYS A 356 -18.76 -11.67 -2.53
CA LYS A 356 -17.75 -12.11 -3.51
C LYS A 356 -16.35 -12.25 -2.90
N LEU A 357 -15.95 -11.31 -2.04
CA LEU A 357 -14.68 -11.37 -1.33
C LEU A 357 -14.60 -12.64 -0.47
N CYS A 358 -15.68 -12.95 0.26
CA CYS A 358 -15.78 -14.19 1.03
C CYS A 358 -15.58 -15.41 0.15
N GLU A 359 -16.34 -15.54 -0.94
CA GLU A 359 -16.23 -16.68 -1.86
C GLU A 359 -14.83 -16.83 -2.47
N MET A 360 -14.19 -15.72 -2.86
CA MET A 360 -12.85 -15.74 -3.46
C MET A 360 -11.75 -16.12 -2.45
N LEU A 361 -11.87 -15.70 -1.19
CA LEU A 361 -10.89 -16.05 -0.16
C LEU A 361 -11.09 -17.47 0.38
N THR A 362 -12.32 -17.93 0.49
CA THR A 362 -12.63 -19.28 1.01
C THR A 362 -12.63 -20.35 -0.09
N GLY A 363 -12.62 -19.95 -1.36
CA GLY A 363 -12.82 -20.84 -2.50
C GLY A 363 -14.19 -21.54 -2.46
N GLY A 364 -15.22 -20.80 -2.03
CA GLY A 364 -16.61 -21.26 -1.97
C GLY A 364 -17.00 -21.98 -0.68
N SER A 365 -16.12 -22.09 0.32
CA SER A 365 -16.49 -22.63 1.64
C SER A 365 -17.08 -21.54 2.55
N GLN A 366 -17.67 -21.95 3.67
CA GLN A 366 -18.40 -21.06 4.58
C GLN A 366 -17.49 -20.25 5.51
N SER A 367 -16.23 -20.65 5.69
CA SER A 367 -15.29 -20.02 6.61
C SER A 367 -13.84 -20.16 6.13
N LEU A 368 -12.96 -19.29 6.63
CA LEU A 368 -11.53 -19.37 6.31
C LEU A 368 -10.85 -20.59 6.92
N ASP A 369 -11.38 -21.11 8.03
CA ASP A 369 -10.90 -22.34 8.67
C ASP A 369 -11.06 -23.58 7.77
N LYS A 370 -12.07 -23.56 6.90
CA LYS A 370 -12.35 -24.61 5.90
C LYS A 370 -12.11 -24.13 4.48
N SER A 371 -11.27 -23.11 4.30
CA SER A 371 -10.98 -22.59 2.98
C SER A 371 -10.44 -23.70 2.08
N HIS A 372 -10.84 -23.68 0.81
CA HIS A 372 -10.21 -24.49 -0.23
C HIS A 372 -8.70 -24.19 -0.33
N PHE A 373 -8.32 -22.93 -0.08
CA PHE A 373 -6.95 -22.46 -0.07
C PHE A 373 -6.31 -22.63 1.31
N GLU A 374 -5.20 -23.35 1.35
CA GLU A 374 -4.44 -23.65 2.57
C GLU A 374 -3.40 -22.57 2.87
N ARG A 375 -2.93 -21.87 1.83
CA ARG A 375 -1.87 -20.86 1.87
C ARG A 375 -2.21 -19.64 1.02
N TYR A 376 -1.62 -18.51 1.35
CA TYR A 376 -1.81 -17.25 0.62
C TYR A 376 -0.46 -16.60 0.34
N VAL A 377 -0.34 -15.95 -0.82
CA VAL A 377 0.80 -15.10 -1.17
C VAL A 377 0.28 -13.70 -1.39
N LEU A 378 0.82 -12.73 -0.66
CA LEU A 378 0.44 -11.33 -0.77
C LEU A 378 1.43 -10.61 -1.69
N VAL A 379 0.94 -9.82 -2.63
CA VAL A 379 1.72 -8.90 -3.47
C VAL A 379 1.20 -7.51 -3.18
N THR A 380 2.06 -6.60 -2.71
CA THR A 380 1.65 -5.26 -2.25
C THR A 380 2.66 -4.19 -2.66
N ASN A 381 2.19 -2.95 -2.78
CA ASN A 381 3.01 -1.77 -3.04
C ASN A 381 3.02 -0.80 -1.85
N LYS A 382 3.53 0.42 -2.10
CA LYS A 382 3.73 1.49 -1.13
C LYS A 382 2.51 1.66 -0.22
N SER A 383 2.72 1.45 1.07
CA SER A 383 1.65 1.52 2.07
C SER A 383 1.56 2.91 2.71
N HIS A 384 0.40 3.24 3.28
CA HIS A 384 0.19 4.49 4.01
C HIS A 384 -0.17 4.24 5.47
N ALA A 385 0.32 5.08 6.39
CA ALA A 385 0.11 4.91 7.83
C ALA A 385 -1.38 4.85 8.23
N VAL A 386 -2.25 5.58 7.53
CA VAL A 386 -3.71 5.58 7.76
C VAL A 386 -4.38 4.24 7.45
N GLN A 387 -3.78 3.40 6.60
CA GLN A 387 -4.33 2.09 6.24
C GLN A 387 -4.03 1.03 7.32
N ARG A 388 -3.09 1.30 8.23
CA ARG A 388 -2.58 0.32 9.21
C ARG A 388 -3.67 -0.39 10.00
N GLU A 389 -4.64 0.34 10.52
CA GLU A 389 -5.71 -0.26 11.34
C GLU A 389 -6.68 -1.12 10.50
N SER A 390 -6.76 -0.84 9.20
CA SER A 390 -7.62 -1.54 8.25
C SER A 390 -6.96 -2.75 7.59
N LEU A 391 -5.74 -3.12 7.99
CA LEU A 391 -5.02 -4.30 7.46
C LEU A 391 -4.81 -5.38 8.55
N ALA A 392 -5.55 -5.24 9.66
CA ALA A 392 -5.72 -6.18 10.77
C ALA A 392 -5.71 -7.66 10.34
N PHE A 393 -6.62 -7.97 9.41
CA PHE A 393 -6.94 -9.32 8.97
C PHE A 393 -5.75 -10.10 8.40
N LEU A 394 -4.75 -9.42 7.83
CA LEU A 394 -3.56 -10.07 7.28
C LEU A 394 -2.72 -10.73 8.40
N LEU A 395 -2.83 -10.25 9.65
CA LEU A 395 -2.21 -10.84 10.84
C LEU A 395 -2.88 -12.12 11.32
N ASP A 396 -3.94 -12.60 10.68
CA ASP A 396 -4.58 -13.90 10.93
C ASP A 396 -4.49 -14.85 9.74
N MET A 397 -4.23 -14.32 8.54
CA MET A 397 -4.05 -15.14 7.34
C MET A 397 -2.79 -16.00 7.39
N ASN A 398 -2.87 -17.18 6.76
CA ASN A 398 -1.75 -18.10 6.58
C ASN A 398 -0.89 -17.68 5.37
N LEU A 399 -0.23 -16.53 5.51
CA LEU A 399 0.65 -15.98 4.48
C LEU A 399 1.95 -16.78 4.40
N THR A 400 2.20 -17.45 3.27
CA THR A 400 3.49 -18.12 3.01
C THR A 400 4.55 -17.11 2.61
N ALA A 401 4.20 -16.18 1.73
CA ALA A 401 5.11 -15.16 1.24
C ALA A 401 4.41 -13.81 1.06
N VAL A 402 5.16 -12.73 1.27
CA VAL A 402 4.77 -11.35 0.98
C VAL A 402 5.78 -10.77 0.02
N LEU A 403 5.37 -10.45 -1.20
CA LEU A 403 6.16 -9.73 -2.19
C LEU A 403 5.86 -8.25 -2.02
N ASP A 404 6.76 -7.56 -1.34
CA ASP A 404 6.60 -6.18 -0.92
C ASP A 404 7.44 -5.24 -1.80
N PHE A 405 6.77 -4.34 -2.50
CA PHE A 405 7.38 -3.36 -3.39
C PHE A 405 7.59 -2.00 -2.71
N ASP A 406 7.29 -1.87 -1.42
CA ASP A 406 7.58 -0.69 -0.63
C ASP A 406 9.03 -0.74 -0.11
N PRO A 407 9.96 0.09 -0.62
CA PRO A 407 11.35 0.08 -0.18
C PRO A 407 11.54 0.54 1.27
N GLU A 408 10.55 1.24 1.86
CA GLU A 408 10.61 1.74 3.24
C GLU A 408 9.68 0.92 4.16
N SER A 409 9.26 -0.28 3.73
CA SER A 409 8.26 -1.08 4.45
C SER A 409 8.70 -1.45 5.88
N SER A 410 9.99 -1.69 6.08
CA SER A 410 10.60 -1.99 7.39
C SER A 410 10.54 -0.80 8.36
N GLU A 411 10.51 0.43 7.86
CA GLU A 411 10.56 1.63 8.69
C GLU A 411 9.20 2.29 8.88
N THR A 412 8.37 2.29 7.84
CA THR A 412 7.09 3.04 7.83
C THR A 412 5.92 2.27 7.22
N GLY A 413 6.16 1.12 6.60
CA GLY A 413 5.14 0.40 5.85
C GLY A 413 4.62 -0.90 6.49
N LEU A 414 4.15 -1.81 5.63
CA LEU A 414 3.43 -3.01 6.06
C LEU A 414 4.32 -3.98 6.85
N ASN A 415 5.60 -4.12 6.51
CA ASN A 415 6.52 -5.00 7.23
C ASN A 415 6.65 -4.60 8.69
N LYS A 416 6.74 -3.30 8.97
CA LYS A 416 6.76 -2.76 10.33
C LYS A 416 5.51 -3.12 11.13
N MET A 417 4.34 -3.21 10.49
CA MET A 417 3.12 -3.67 11.15
C MET A 417 3.19 -5.16 11.52
N PHE A 418 3.93 -5.93 10.72
CA PHE A 418 4.16 -7.36 10.94
C PHE A 418 5.33 -7.65 11.88
N GLU A 419 5.91 -6.66 12.58
CA GLU A 419 6.86 -6.89 13.68
C GLU A 419 6.26 -7.75 14.81
N GLU A 420 4.94 -7.81 14.90
CA GLU A 420 4.18 -8.69 15.79
C GLU A 420 4.11 -10.15 15.30
N ARG A 421 4.65 -10.46 14.13
CA ARG A 421 4.78 -11.83 13.61
C ARG A 421 6.25 -12.16 13.40
N ASN A 422 6.57 -13.45 13.46
CA ASN A 422 7.89 -13.92 13.05
C ASN A 422 7.94 -13.93 11.52
N THR A 423 8.57 -12.91 10.94
CA THR A 423 8.82 -12.79 9.50
C THR A 423 10.29 -13.02 9.21
N ASN A 424 10.59 -13.64 8.06
CA ASN A 424 11.96 -13.81 7.59
C ASN A 424 12.18 -12.89 6.38
N VAL A 425 13.12 -11.97 6.48
CA VAL A 425 13.38 -10.96 5.44
C VAL A 425 14.33 -11.52 4.39
N HIS A 426 13.90 -11.49 3.13
CA HIS A 426 14.61 -12.01 1.98
C HIS A 426 14.80 -10.97 0.88
N LEU A 427 15.85 -11.19 0.10
CA LEU A 427 16.03 -10.55 -1.20
C LEU A 427 15.63 -11.53 -2.31
N PRO A 428 15.06 -11.06 -3.43
CA PRO A 428 14.64 -11.92 -4.53
C PRO A 428 15.71 -12.89 -5.04
N LYS A 429 16.97 -12.45 -5.09
CA LYS A 429 18.12 -13.27 -5.52
C LYS A 429 18.35 -14.53 -4.69
N GLU A 430 17.82 -14.60 -3.47
CA GLU A 430 17.92 -15.77 -2.58
C GLU A 430 17.05 -16.95 -3.05
N TYR A 431 16.07 -16.72 -3.94
CA TYR A 431 15.16 -17.73 -4.48
C TYR A 431 15.68 -18.42 -5.74
N LYS A 432 16.84 -17.97 -6.26
CA LYS A 432 17.44 -18.58 -7.44
C LYS A 432 17.76 -20.06 -7.17
N ILE A 433 17.24 -20.93 -8.03
CA ILE A 433 17.43 -22.37 -7.91
C ILE A 433 18.86 -22.73 -8.29
N THR A 434 19.72 -22.90 -7.30
CA THR A 434 21.13 -23.29 -7.47
C THR A 434 21.42 -24.72 -7.00
N GLY A 435 20.42 -25.42 -6.45
CA GLY A 435 20.53 -26.78 -5.90
C GLY A 435 19.15 -27.43 -5.72
N PRO A 436 19.05 -28.49 -4.90
CA PRO A 436 17.77 -29.12 -4.54
C PRO A 436 16.78 -28.12 -3.95
N VAL A 437 15.51 -28.26 -4.32
CA VAL A 437 14.46 -27.30 -3.93
C VAL A 437 14.19 -27.36 -2.43
N GLU A 438 14.28 -28.55 -1.85
CA GLU A 438 14.09 -28.82 -0.43
C GLU A 438 15.12 -28.08 0.43
N ASP A 439 16.37 -28.04 -0.01
CA ASP A 439 17.45 -27.34 0.70
C ASP A 439 17.23 -25.83 0.70
N ILE A 440 16.80 -25.29 -0.44
CA ILE A 440 16.47 -23.86 -0.58
C ILE A 440 15.25 -23.51 0.27
N ALA A 441 14.18 -24.31 0.21
CA ALA A 441 12.98 -24.11 1.01
C ALA A 441 13.28 -24.17 2.53
N SER A 442 14.14 -25.12 2.94
CA SER A 442 14.63 -25.25 4.32
C SER A 442 15.46 -24.04 4.75
N LYS A 443 16.39 -23.58 3.90
CA LYS A 443 17.21 -22.37 4.14
C LYS A 443 16.36 -21.11 4.27
N LEU A 444 15.33 -20.97 3.43
CA LEU A 444 14.39 -19.86 3.47
C LEU A 444 13.40 -19.97 4.65
N LYS A 445 13.33 -21.14 5.31
CA LYS A 445 12.30 -21.50 6.30
C LYS A 445 10.88 -21.33 5.73
N LEU A 446 10.73 -21.60 4.44
CA LEU A 446 9.46 -21.44 3.74
C LEU A 446 8.40 -22.32 4.41
N THR A 447 7.18 -21.81 4.52
CA THR A 447 6.01 -22.48 5.14
C THR A 447 6.04 -22.62 6.67
N ARG A 448 7.21 -22.46 7.31
CA ARG A 448 7.39 -22.37 8.77
C ARG A 448 7.20 -20.95 9.28
N THR A 449 7.75 -19.98 8.57
CA THR A 449 7.55 -18.55 8.82
C THR A 449 7.06 -17.84 7.57
N THR A 450 6.47 -16.66 7.73
CA THR A 450 6.08 -15.82 6.59
C THR A 450 7.34 -15.24 5.97
N SER A 451 7.54 -15.55 4.69
CA SER A 451 8.70 -15.14 3.91
C SER A 451 8.46 -13.75 3.33
N TRP A 452 9.17 -12.74 3.81
CA TRP A 452 8.99 -11.35 3.42
C TRP A 452 10.05 -10.94 2.39
N VAL A 453 9.63 -10.74 1.14
CA VAL A 453 10.53 -10.47 0.01
C VAL A 453 10.45 -8.99 -0.36
N PHE A 454 11.54 -8.26 -0.13
CA PHE A 454 11.65 -6.86 -0.55
C PHE A 454 11.98 -6.78 -2.04
N CYS A 455 10.93 -6.62 -2.85
CA CYS A 455 11.00 -6.72 -4.31
C CYS A 455 11.60 -5.48 -4.98
N ASN A 456 11.59 -4.34 -4.29
CA ASN A 456 12.27 -3.11 -4.73
C ASN A 456 13.47 -2.75 -3.83
N GLY A 457 14.11 -3.71 -3.16
CA GLY A 457 15.24 -3.40 -2.27
C GLY A 457 14.83 -2.57 -1.04
N GLY A 458 15.74 -1.75 -0.52
CA GLY A 458 15.55 -0.96 0.72
C GLY A 458 16.00 -1.70 1.99
N VAL A 459 16.51 -2.92 1.85
CA VAL A 459 17.03 -3.74 2.95
C VAL A 459 18.34 -4.43 2.55
N LYS A 460 19.14 -4.83 3.55
CA LYS A 460 20.42 -5.55 3.35
C LYS A 460 21.35 -4.85 2.33
N GLU A 461 21.45 -3.53 2.43
CA GLU A 461 22.28 -2.66 1.55
C GLU A 461 21.86 -2.63 0.07
N GLU A 462 20.77 -3.29 -0.32
CA GLU A 462 20.27 -3.26 -1.69
C GLU A 462 19.46 -1.99 -1.93
N LYS A 463 19.91 -1.17 -2.89
CA LYS A 463 19.25 0.09 -3.21
C LYS A 463 17.93 -0.14 -3.96
N PRO A 464 16.92 0.71 -3.71
CA PRO A 464 15.73 0.75 -4.54
C PRO A 464 16.01 1.20 -5.97
N SER A 465 15.22 0.67 -6.89
CA SER A 465 15.24 1.05 -8.30
C SER A 465 14.08 1.98 -8.59
N ASP A 466 14.27 2.89 -9.55
CA ASP A 466 13.17 3.62 -10.15
C ASP A 466 12.30 2.70 -11.01
N VAL A 467 11.09 3.17 -11.35
CA VAL A 467 10.12 2.38 -12.12
C VAL A 467 10.66 1.98 -13.50
N ASP A 468 11.43 2.86 -14.15
CA ASP A 468 11.92 2.64 -15.51
C ASP A 468 13.07 1.61 -15.59
N ASN A 469 13.97 1.57 -14.59
CA ASN A 469 15.10 0.63 -14.57
C ASN A 469 14.78 -0.68 -13.83
N TRP A 470 13.73 -0.69 -12.99
CA TRP A 470 13.39 -1.84 -12.14
C TRP A 470 13.32 -3.18 -12.89
N LEU A 471 12.69 -3.19 -14.08
CA LEU A 471 12.56 -4.42 -14.87
C LEU A 471 13.92 -5.01 -15.26
N THR A 472 14.89 -4.15 -15.60
CA THR A 472 16.24 -4.58 -16.00
C THR A 472 17.11 -4.97 -14.82
N GLU A 473 16.98 -4.27 -13.69
CA GLU A 473 17.82 -4.49 -12.51
C GLU A 473 17.33 -5.63 -11.62
N LYS A 474 16.01 -5.77 -11.45
CA LYS A 474 15.39 -6.67 -10.47
C LYS A 474 14.43 -7.69 -11.09
N GLY A 475 13.90 -7.44 -12.28
CA GLY A 475 12.85 -8.26 -12.91
C GLY A 475 13.20 -9.75 -13.05
N SER A 476 14.45 -10.10 -13.38
CA SER A 476 14.87 -11.50 -13.45
C SER A 476 14.81 -12.20 -12.10
N SER A 477 15.23 -11.51 -11.04
CA SER A 477 15.23 -12.07 -9.69
C SER A 477 13.81 -12.23 -9.14
N ILE A 478 12.88 -11.33 -9.50
CA ILE A 478 11.45 -11.53 -9.15
C ILE A 478 10.87 -12.72 -9.88
N ARG A 479 11.21 -12.91 -11.16
CA ARG A 479 10.77 -14.09 -11.91
C ARG A 479 11.22 -15.38 -11.23
N ASP A 480 12.45 -15.43 -10.70
CA ASP A 480 12.92 -16.57 -9.91
C ASP A 480 12.05 -16.81 -8.66
N VAL A 481 11.64 -15.75 -7.95
CA VAL A 481 10.72 -15.85 -6.79
C VAL A 481 9.36 -16.42 -7.21
N VAL A 482 8.74 -15.84 -8.25
CA VAL A 482 7.42 -16.26 -8.73
C VAL A 482 7.46 -17.72 -9.20
N ALA A 483 8.46 -18.06 -10.01
CA ALA A 483 8.65 -19.42 -10.51
C ALA A 483 8.86 -20.41 -9.34
N PHE A 484 9.70 -20.07 -8.36
CA PHE A 484 9.95 -20.91 -7.18
C PHE A 484 8.68 -21.17 -6.37
N LEU A 485 7.91 -20.11 -6.06
CA LEU A 485 6.67 -20.23 -5.29
C LEU A 485 5.61 -21.05 -6.02
N CYS A 486 5.52 -20.96 -7.35
CA CYS A 486 4.51 -21.66 -8.15
C CYS A 486 4.86 -23.13 -8.44
N ARG A 487 6.03 -23.63 -8.02
CA ARG A 487 6.38 -25.03 -8.22
C ARG A 487 5.52 -25.96 -7.37
N LYS A 488 5.19 -27.13 -7.93
CA LYS A 488 4.34 -28.15 -7.28
C LYS A 488 4.94 -28.77 -6.02
N ASP A 489 6.28 -28.81 -5.93
CA ASP A 489 7.05 -29.28 -4.78
C ASP A 489 7.15 -28.21 -3.66
N VAL A 490 6.77 -26.96 -3.95
CA VAL A 490 6.83 -25.83 -3.00
C VAL A 490 5.44 -25.46 -2.49
N LEU A 491 4.52 -25.09 -3.39
CA LEU A 491 3.12 -24.83 -3.06
C LEU A 491 2.21 -25.80 -3.81
N PRO A 492 1.29 -26.50 -3.12
CA PRO A 492 0.42 -27.45 -3.78
C PRO A 492 -0.49 -26.74 -4.78
N HIS A 493 -0.47 -27.18 -6.03
CA HIS A 493 -1.22 -26.55 -7.12
C HIS A 493 -2.72 -26.45 -6.78
N LYS A 494 -3.35 -25.29 -7.11
CA LYS A 494 -4.73 -24.93 -6.76
C LYS A 494 -5.06 -24.83 -5.27
N LYS A 495 -4.13 -25.06 -4.34
CA LYS A 495 -4.34 -24.95 -2.88
C LYS A 495 -3.80 -23.66 -2.27
N PHE A 496 -3.41 -22.70 -3.11
CA PHE A 496 -3.02 -21.37 -2.67
C PHE A 496 -3.62 -20.28 -3.54
N LEU A 497 -3.76 -19.09 -2.95
CA LEU A 497 -4.29 -17.89 -3.61
C LEU A 497 -3.25 -16.77 -3.61
N ILE A 498 -3.07 -16.12 -4.75
CA ILE A 498 -2.27 -14.89 -4.88
C ILE A 498 -3.19 -13.69 -4.69
N ILE A 499 -2.85 -12.82 -3.74
CA ILE A 499 -3.61 -11.60 -3.44
C ILE A 499 -2.76 -10.41 -3.86
N PHE A 500 -3.17 -9.73 -4.93
CA PHE A 500 -2.64 -8.41 -5.31
C PHE A 500 -3.42 -7.34 -4.55
N MET A 501 -2.79 -6.74 -3.56
CA MET A 501 -3.36 -5.65 -2.76
C MET A 501 -2.70 -4.33 -3.15
N LEU A 502 -3.47 -3.48 -3.84
CA LEU A 502 -3.00 -2.17 -4.28
C LEU A 502 -3.25 -1.17 -3.14
N LEU A 503 -2.23 -0.93 -2.33
CA LEU A 503 -2.24 0.07 -1.24
C LEU A 503 -1.96 1.50 -1.75
N SER A 504 -1.37 1.62 -2.93
CA SER A 504 -1.23 2.87 -3.70
C SER A 504 -1.68 2.67 -5.15
N ASP A 505 -2.07 3.75 -5.82
CA ASP A 505 -2.48 3.72 -7.23
C ASP A 505 -1.33 3.28 -8.14
N VAL A 506 -1.65 2.39 -9.08
CA VAL A 506 -0.76 1.96 -10.16
C VAL A 506 -1.23 2.61 -11.45
N THR A 507 -0.48 3.60 -11.93
CA THR A 507 -0.82 4.38 -13.13
C THR A 507 0.22 4.24 -14.25
N ASP A 508 1.39 3.68 -13.95
CA ASP A 508 2.48 3.52 -14.91
C ASP A 508 2.39 2.15 -15.61
N LYS A 509 2.59 2.15 -16.93
CA LYS A 509 2.66 0.93 -17.73
C LYS A 509 3.90 0.08 -17.43
N ASN A 510 4.96 0.69 -16.87
CA ASN A 510 6.20 0.03 -16.48
C ASN A 510 6.20 -0.36 -14.99
N ASP A 511 5.07 -0.20 -14.28
CA ASP A 511 5.03 -0.43 -12.84
C ASP A 511 5.42 -1.89 -12.48
N PRO A 512 6.30 -2.09 -11.49
CA PRO A 512 6.73 -3.41 -11.04
C PRO A 512 5.60 -4.38 -10.67
N LEU A 513 4.47 -3.88 -10.15
CA LEU A 513 3.31 -4.72 -9.83
C LEU A 513 2.66 -5.28 -11.10
N LEU A 514 2.60 -4.49 -12.17
CA LEU A 514 2.02 -4.92 -13.45
C LEU A 514 2.87 -6.00 -14.11
N GLU A 515 4.20 -5.89 -14.03
CA GLU A 515 5.13 -6.93 -14.49
C GLU A 515 4.98 -8.21 -13.68
N THR A 516 4.93 -8.09 -12.35
CA THR A 516 4.80 -9.24 -11.44
C THR A 516 3.45 -9.95 -11.61
N PHE A 517 2.37 -9.21 -11.88
CA PHE A 517 1.08 -9.77 -12.26
C PHE A 517 1.19 -10.66 -13.50
N SER A 518 1.90 -10.19 -14.54
CA SER A 518 2.12 -10.99 -15.75
C SER A 518 2.90 -12.28 -15.47
N MET A 519 3.88 -12.23 -14.55
CA MET A 519 4.67 -13.41 -14.18
C MET A 519 3.80 -14.46 -13.49
N PHE A 520 2.95 -14.07 -12.53
CA PHE A 520 2.00 -15.01 -11.91
C PHE A 520 0.98 -15.55 -12.90
N LEU A 521 0.47 -14.71 -13.80
CA LEU A 521 -0.46 -15.14 -14.84
C LEU A 521 0.15 -16.24 -15.74
N GLN A 522 1.42 -16.08 -16.12
CA GLN A 522 2.18 -17.05 -16.92
C GLN A 522 2.38 -18.37 -16.16
N GLU A 523 2.83 -18.32 -14.91
CA GLU A 523 3.10 -19.53 -14.11
C GLU A 523 1.81 -20.29 -13.73
N LEU A 524 0.71 -19.57 -13.48
CA LEU A 524 -0.57 -20.17 -13.08
C LEU A 524 -1.46 -20.57 -14.27
N ASN A 525 -1.11 -20.15 -15.49
CA ASN A 525 -1.91 -20.36 -16.70
C ASN A 525 -3.36 -19.85 -16.58
N GLY A 526 -3.58 -18.72 -15.90
CA GLY A 526 -4.90 -18.11 -15.75
C GLY A 526 -5.06 -17.24 -14.50
N THR A 527 -6.26 -16.68 -14.33
CA THR A 527 -6.60 -15.76 -13.23
C THR A 527 -7.31 -16.44 -12.05
N GLU A 528 -7.58 -17.75 -12.14
CA GLU A 528 -8.41 -18.48 -11.17
C GLU A 528 -7.82 -18.57 -9.75
N GLN A 529 -6.51 -18.36 -9.60
CA GLN A 529 -5.81 -18.30 -8.32
C GLN A 529 -5.35 -16.88 -7.97
N ILE A 530 -5.87 -15.85 -8.65
CA ILE A 530 -5.51 -14.46 -8.42
C ILE A 530 -6.72 -13.69 -7.88
N LEU A 531 -6.50 -12.88 -6.85
CA LEU A 531 -7.46 -11.93 -6.29
C LEU A 531 -6.80 -10.55 -6.28
N CYS A 532 -7.43 -9.56 -6.90
CA CYS A 532 -7.02 -8.17 -6.84
C CYS A 532 -7.89 -7.40 -5.84
N ILE A 533 -7.29 -6.56 -5.01
CA ILE A 533 -7.95 -5.69 -4.04
C ILE A 533 -7.47 -4.27 -4.29
N CYS A 534 -8.41 -3.37 -4.57
CA CYS A 534 -8.20 -1.95 -4.78
C CYS A 534 -9.05 -1.17 -3.77
N GLU A 535 -8.56 -0.02 -3.31
CA GLU A 535 -9.29 0.78 -2.32
C GLU A 535 -10.58 1.40 -2.88
N ASN A 536 -10.61 1.71 -4.17
CA ASN A 536 -11.72 2.43 -4.78
C ASN A 536 -11.83 2.16 -6.30
N LYS A 537 -12.97 2.59 -6.86
CA LYS A 537 -13.29 2.44 -8.29
C LYS A 537 -12.29 3.12 -9.22
N ARG A 538 -11.64 4.21 -8.81
CA ARG A 538 -10.64 4.92 -9.62
C ARG A 538 -9.38 4.06 -9.76
N SER A 539 -8.84 3.57 -8.65
CA SER A 539 -7.67 2.67 -8.65
C SER A 539 -7.93 1.42 -9.50
N TYR A 540 -9.12 0.83 -9.37
CA TYR A 540 -9.54 -0.30 -10.21
C TYR A 540 -9.59 0.05 -11.69
N ALA A 541 -10.13 1.21 -12.07
CA ALA A 541 -10.23 1.61 -13.47
C ALA A 541 -8.84 1.70 -14.14
N TYR A 542 -7.87 2.33 -13.48
CA TYR A 542 -6.49 2.38 -13.98
C TYR A 542 -5.85 0.99 -14.06
N TRP A 543 -5.97 0.20 -12.99
CA TRP A 543 -5.40 -1.15 -12.95
C TRP A 543 -5.98 -2.07 -14.03
N ASN A 544 -7.30 -2.04 -14.22
CA ASN A 544 -7.98 -2.82 -15.24
C ASN A 544 -7.59 -2.36 -16.65
N ASP A 545 -7.57 -1.06 -16.91
CA ASP A 545 -7.17 -0.51 -18.22
C ASP A 545 -5.75 -0.92 -18.62
N LEU A 546 -4.80 -0.86 -17.67
CA LEU A 546 -3.42 -1.30 -17.89
C LEU A 546 -3.33 -2.80 -18.21
N ILE A 547 -4.03 -3.65 -17.47
CA ILE A 547 -4.02 -5.10 -17.69
C ILE A 547 -4.71 -5.46 -19.00
N GLU A 548 -5.87 -4.88 -19.27
CA GLU A 548 -6.66 -5.14 -20.48
C GLU A 548 -5.89 -4.71 -21.73
N THR A 549 -5.32 -3.49 -21.71
CA THR A 549 -4.54 -2.96 -22.83
C THR A 549 -3.27 -3.77 -23.10
N ARG A 550 -2.58 -4.22 -22.05
CA ARG A 550 -1.28 -4.87 -22.19
C ARG A 550 -1.35 -6.38 -22.39
N TYR A 551 -2.31 -7.04 -21.74
CA TYR A 551 -2.38 -8.51 -21.67
C TYR A 551 -3.69 -9.09 -22.21
N ALA A 552 -4.69 -8.25 -22.55
CA ALA A 552 -6.03 -8.69 -23.00
C ALA A 552 -6.71 -9.66 -22.01
N VAL A 553 -6.57 -9.39 -20.71
CA VAL A 553 -7.14 -10.21 -19.63
C VAL A 553 -8.23 -9.45 -18.89
N ASP A 554 -9.39 -10.07 -18.71
CA ASP A 554 -10.47 -9.55 -17.86
C ASP A 554 -10.27 -9.96 -16.40
N ILE A 555 -10.04 -8.98 -15.53
CA ILE A 555 -9.89 -9.16 -14.07
C ILE A 555 -11.12 -8.73 -13.29
N SER A 556 -12.20 -8.27 -13.95
CA SER A 556 -13.38 -7.71 -13.29
C SER A 556 -14.04 -8.67 -12.29
N LYS A 557 -14.04 -9.97 -12.59
CA LYS A 557 -14.58 -11.03 -11.72
C LYS A 557 -13.66 -11.41 -10.56
N ARG A 558 -12.40 -10.98 -10.62
CA ARG A 558 -11.33 -11.32 -9.68
C ARG A 558 -10.86 -10.11 -8.88
N THR A 559 -11.61 -9.00 -8.92
CA THR A 559 -11.21 -7.73 -8.29
C THR A 559 -12.28 -7.20 -7.32
N ILE A 560 -11.84 -6.73 -6.16
CA ILE A 560 -12.63 -6.01 -5.15
C ILE A 560 -12.20 -4.54 -5.16
N TYR A 561 -13.16 -3.62 -5.32
CA TYR A 561 -12.92 -2.17 -5.44
C TYR A 561 -14.07 -1.29 -4.94
N GLU A 562 -15.19 -1.87 -4.53
CA GLU A 562 -16.35 -1.16 -3.95
C GLU A 562 -16.31 -1.12 -2.42
N LEU A 563 -15.43 -1.91 -1.80
CA LEU A 563 -15.26 -1.98 -0.36
C LEU A 563 -14.02 -1.18 0.05
N SER A 564 -14.16 -0.37 1.08
CA SER A 564 -13.01 0.21 1.79
C SER A 564 -12.16 -0.87 2.46
N PHE A 565 -10.89 -0.59 2.73
CA PHE A 565 -10.04 -1.52 3.50
C PHE A 565 -10.63 -1.84 4.88
N ALA A 566 -11.35 -0.90 5.51
CA ALA A 566 -12.02 -1.15 6.79
C ALA A 566 -13.15 -2.19 6.65
N GLU A 567 -13.96 -2.10 5.60
CA GLU A 567 -15.01 -3.07 5.29
C GLU A 567 -14.42 -4.44 4.92
N ILE A 568 -13.33 -4.45 4.13
CA ILE A 568 -12.58 -5.68 3.80
C ILE A 568 -12.07 -6.33 5.09
N ASN A 569 -11.42 -5.57 5.97
CA ASN A 569 -10.92 -6.05 7.25
C ASN A 569 -12.02 -6.68 8.10
N GLY A 570 -13.13 -5.98 8.30
CA GLY A 570 -14.28 -6.50 9.04
C GLY A 570 -14.86 -7.76 8.40
N THR A 571 -14.98 -7.78 7.07
CA THR A 571 -15.49 -8.93 6.31
C THR A 571 -14.58 -10.15 6.49
N VAL A 572 -13.27 -10.02 6.27
CA VAL A 572 -12.33 -11.14 6.39
C VAL A 572 -12.22 -11.64 7.82
N LEU A 573 -12.16 -10.74 8.81
CA LEU A 573 -12.14 -11.13 10.22
C LEU A 573 -13.41 -11.88 10.64
N SER A 574 -14.55 -11.54 10.05
CA SER A 574 -15.82 -12.23 10.34
C SER A 574 -15.85 -13.69 9.87
N LEU A 575 -15.02 -14.06 8.90
CA LEU A 575 -14.96 -15.42 8.32
C LEU A 575 -14.19 -16.42 9.20
N TRP A 576 -13.47 -15.96 10.21
CA TRP A 576 -12.79 -16.83 11.16
C TRP A 576 -13.77 -17.37 12.20
N SER A 577 -13.55 -18.61 12.66
CA SER A 577 -14.25 -19.15 13.81
C SER A 577 -13.93 -18.38 15.09
N GLU A 578 -14.83 -18.45 16.07
CA GLU A 578 -14.61 -17.85 17.40
C GLU A 578 -13.33 -18.40 18.06
N ASN A 579 -12.95 -19.65 17.76
CA ASN A 579 -11.70 -20.23 18.21
C ASN A 579 -10.47 -19.46 17.70
N ARG A 580 -10.46 -19.09 16.41
CA ARG A 580 -9.36 -18.34 15.80
C ARG A 580 -9.33 -16.88 16.24
N LYS A 581 -10.50 -16.29 16.50
CA LYS A 581 -10.61 -14.90 17.01
C LYS A 581 -10.14 -14.76 18.45
N SER A 582 -10.17 -15.86 19.22
CA SER A 582 -9.86 -15.84 20.65
C SER A 582 -8.37 -15.64 20.92
N SER A 583 -8.06 -14.74 21.85
CA SER A 583 -6.73 -14.62 22.45
C SER A 583 -6.27 -15.95 23.04
N ARG A 584 -4.99 -16.29 22.89
CA ARG A 584 -4.45 -17.56 23.36
C ARG A 584 -3.74 -17.40 24.69
N PHE A 585 -3.98 -18.31 25.63
CA PHE A 585 -3.46 -18.20 27.00
C PHE A 585 -2.60 -19.38 27.41
N LEU A 586 -1.46 -19.08 28.03
CA LEU A 586 -0.58 -20.04 28.70
C LEU A 586 -0.85 -20.05 30.20
N PRO A 587 -0.66 -21.20 30.88
CA PRO A 587 -0.77 -21.27 32.33
C PRO A 587 0.41 -20.53 33.00
N ALA A 588 0.14 -19.99 34.19
CA ALA A 588 1.12 -19.46 35.13
C ALA A 588 0.77 -19.86 36.57
N CYS A 589 1.72 -19.78 37.50
CA CYS A 589 1.55 -20.29 38.88
C CYS A 589 0.37 -19.69 39.66
N GLY A 590 -0.16 -18.53 39.26
CA GLY A 590 -1.31 -17.88 39.90
C GLY A 590 -2.33 -17.28 38.93
N GLY A 591 -2.28 -17.64 37.64
CA GLY A 591 -3.15 -17.05 36.63
C GLY A 591 -2.82 -17.51 35.20
N MET A 592 -3.17 -16.69 34.23
CA MET A 592 -2.94 -16.94 32.80
C MET A 592 -2.11 -15.81 32.18
N VAL A 593 -1.31 -16.15 31.18
CA VAL A 593 -0.50 -15.20 30.41
C VAL A 593 -0.95 -15.22 28.96
N LEU A 594 -1.10 -14.04 28.36
CA LEU A 594 -1.40 -13.89 26.93
C LEU A 594 -0.20 -14.35 26.09
N LEU A 595 -0.38 -15.37 25.26
CA LEU A 595 0.59 -15.76 24.26
C LEU A 595 0.49 -14.83 23.05
N SER A 596 1.42 -13.88 22.94
CA SER A 596 1.47 -13.01 21.77
C SER A 596 1.78 -13.81 20.49
N LYS A 597 1.18 -13.39 19.35
CA LYS A 597 1.46 -13.96 18.03
C LYS A 597 2.94 -13.88 17.65
N LYS A 598 3.63 -12.84 18.13
CA LYS A 598 5.07 -12.63 17.91
C LYS A 598 5.86 -13.77 18.53
N MET A 599 5.60 -14.03 19.81
CA MET A 599 6.30 -15.08 20.52
C MET A 599 5.96 -16.46 19.96
N GLU A 600 4.68 -16.73 19.70
CA GLU A 600 4.25 -17.99 19.09
C GLU A 600 4.93 -18.22 17.73
N GLY A 601 5.05 -17.19 16.90
CA GLY A 601 5.75 -17.25 15.62
C GLY A 601 7.23 -17.58 15.75
N THR A 602 7.92 -17.13 16.81
CA THR A 602 9.34 -17.46 17.05
C THR A 602 9.56 -18.91 17.47
N MET A 603 8.50 -19.59 17.91
CA MET A 603 8.51 -21.00 18.30
C MET A 603 8.00 -21.90 17.16
N ASP A 604 8.55 -21.72 15.97
CA ASP A 604 8.09 -22.39 14.75
C ASP A 604 8.22 -23.93 14.79
N THR A 605 9.09 -24.49 15.63
CA THR A 605 9.30 -25.94 15.79
C THR A 605 8.28 -26.58 16.74
N LEU A 606 7.57 -25.77 17.54
CA LEU A 606 6.64 -26.23 18.56
C LEU A 606 5.19 -25.99 18.14
N SER A 607 4.32 -26.94 18.48
CA SER A 607 2.87 -26.77 18.49
C SER A 607 2.42 -26.60 19.94
N ILE A 608 2.24 -25.36 20.37
CA ILE A 608 1.91 -25.01 21.76
C ILE A 608 0.42 -25.30 22.04
N LEU A 609 0.15 -25.99 23.14
CA LEU A 609 -1.20 -26.25 23.63
C LEU A 609 -1.58 -25.19 24.68
N CYS A 610 -2.51 -24.31 24.33
CA CYS A 610 -3.02 -23.27 25.22
C CYS A 610 -4.14 -23.80 26.12
N VAL A 611 -4.40 -23.13 27.23
CA VAL A 611 -5.46 -23.53 28.17
C VAL A 611 -6.84 -23.46 27.52
N ASN A 612 -7.07 -22.38 26.78
CA ASN A 612 -8.30 -22.12 26.05
C ASN A 612 -8.34 -22.77 24.65
N GLN A 613 -7.53 -23.79 24.41
CA GLN A 613 -7.53 -24.52 23.14
C GLN A 613 -8.93 -25.07 22.86
N CYS A 614 -9.39 -24.93 21.61
CA CYS A 614 -10.72 -25.36 21.14
C CYS A 614 -11.93 -24.58 21.73
N GLU A 615 -11.74 -23.57 22.58
CA GLU A 615 -12.83 -22.66 22.98
C GLU A 615 -13.44 -21.95 21.76
N GLY A 616 -14.74 -21.64 21.82
CA GLY A 616 -15.50 -21.12 20.67
C GLY A 616 -16.09 -22.21 19.76
N GLY A 617 -15.73 -23.47 19.99
CA GLY A 617 -16.32 -24.63 19.31
C GLY A 617 -15.87 -24.80 17.86
N ASN A 618 -16.38 -25.86 17.23
CA ASN A 618 -16.15 -26.17 15.83
C ASN A 618 -17.40 -26.83 15.24
N GLU A 619 -17.82 -26.33 14.07
CA GLU A 619 -19.01 -26.79 13.37
C GLU A 619 -18.93 -28.25 12.90
N ASP A 620 -17.72 -28.78 12.69
CA ASP A 620 -17.50 -30.15 12.21
C ASP A 620 -17.41 -31.19 13.33
N LYS A 621 -18.02 -30.92 14.49
CA LYS A 621 -17.97 -31.80 15.67
C LYS A 621 -18.21 -33.27 15.30
N MET A 622 -19.32 -33.55 14.61
CA MET A 622 -19.70 -34.92 14.23
C MET A 622 -18.68 -35.58 13.30
N GLN A 623 -18.15 -34.85 12.30
CA GLN A 623 -17.20 -35.41 11.34
C GLN A 623 -15.83 -35.69 11.99
N LEU A 624 -15.38 -34.82 12.89
CA LEU A 624 -14.13 -34.99 13.64
C LEU A 624 -14.22 -36.16 14.63
N GLU A 625 -15.36 -36.32 15.30
CA GLU A 625 -15.61 -37.48 16.17
C GLU A 625 -15.69 -38.78 15.35
N GLU A 626 -16.47 -38.79 14.27
CA GLU A 626 -16.62 -39.96 13.40
C GLU A 626 -15.29 -40.40 12.77
N SER A 627 -14.49 -39.45 12.28
CA SER A 627 -13.16 -39.72 11.72
C SER A 627 -12.24 -40.39 12.73
N PHE A 628 -12.22 -39.88 13.97
CA PHE A 628 -11.45 -40.48 15.05
C PHE A 628 -11.94 -41.89 15.40
N TYR A 629 -13.25 -42.11 15.57
CA TYR A 629 -13.80 -43.43 15.90
C TYR A 629 -13.62 -44.46 14.78
N LYS A 630 -13.49 -44.02 13.52
CA LYS A 630 -13.12 -44.87 12.37
C LYS A 630 -11.62 -45.18 12.29
N GLY A 631 -10.82 -44.75 13.27
CA GLY A 631 -9.38 -45.00 13.33
C GLY A 631 -8.50 -43.88 12.77
N GLY A 632 -9.06 -42.69 12.55
CA GLY A 632 -8.30 -41.49 12.19
C GLY A 632 -7.38 -41.00 13.31
N LYS A 633 -6.49 -40.04 12.98
CA LYS A 633 -5.61 -39.40 13.97
C LYS A 633 -6.44 -38.62 14.99
N VAL A 634 -6.00 -38.64 16.25
CA VAL A 634 -6.60 -37.82 17.32
C VAL A 634 -6.29 -36.34 17.09
N SER A 635 -7.22 -35.48 17.48
CA SER A 635 -7.04 -34.03 17.50
C SER A 635 -7.45 -33.45 18.86
N TRP A 636 -7.05 -32.21 19.15
CA TRP A 636 -7.45 -31.49 20.36
C TRP A 636 -8.98 -31.36 20.50
N TRP A 637 -9.69 -31.27 19.37
CA TRP A 637 -11.14 -31.23 19.32
C TRP A 637 -11.79 -32.45 19.96
N ASN A 638 -11.22 -33.64 19.78
CA ASN A 638 -11.79 -34.87 20.34
C ASN A 638 -11.84 -34.85 21.87
N PHE A 639 -10.84 -34.25 22.52
CA PHE A 639 -10.83 -34.07 23.97
C PHE A 639 -11.81 -32.96 24.39
N TYR A 640 -11.75 -31.80 23.74
CA TYR A 640 -12.65 -30.67 24.03
C TYR A 640 -14.13 -31.05 23.95
N PHE A 641 -14.53 -31.79 22.91
CA PHE A 641 -15.91 -32.24 22.73
C PHE A 641 -16.38 -33.18 23.82
N SER A 642 -15.50 -34.05 24.31
CA SER A 642 -15.81 -35.01 25.38
C SER A 642 -16.02 -34.35 26.74
N GLU A 643 -15.47 -33.15 26.95
CA GLU A 643 -15.64 -32.35 28.18
C GLU A 643 -16.89 -31.46 28.14
N GLN A 644 -17.57 -31.35 26.99
CA GLN A 644 -18.78 -30.53 26.88
C GLN A 644 -19.96 -31.13 27.65
N PRO A 645 -20.86 -30.29 28.21
CA PRO A 645 -22.06 -30.76 28.90
C PRO A 645 -22.90 -31.71 28.03
N GLY A 646 -23.20 -32.90 28.54
CA GLY A 646 -24.01 -33.90 27.85
C GLY A 646 -23.26 -34.80 26.85
N SER A 647 -21.94 -34.61 26.68
CA SER A 647 -21.10 -35.52 25.87
C SER A 647 -20.74 -36.80 26.63
N THR A 648 -20.40 -37.85 25.87
CA THR A 648 -19.80 -39.07 26.44
C THR A 648 -18.35 -38.80 26.85
N PRO A 649 -17.92 -39.24 28.06
CA PRO A 649 -16.53 -39.05 28.51
C PRO A 649 -15.52 -39.69 27.55
N PHE A 650 -14.35 -39.07 27.43
CA PHE A 650 -13.28 -39.63 26.61
C PHE A 650 -12.79 -40.97 27.17
N ILE A 651 -12.58 -41.94 26.29
CA ILE A 651 -12.08 -43.27 26.69
C ILE A 651 -10.59 -43.14 27.06
N LYS A 652 -10.29 -43.19 28.36
CA LYS A 652 -8.93 -43.25 28.87
C LYS A 652 -8.26 -44.56 28.44
N ARG A 653 -7.04 -44.46 27.93
CA ARG A 653 -6.21 -45.63 27.59
C ARG A 653 -5.54 -46.19 28.86
N ASP A 654 -5.15 -47.46 28.80
CA ASP A 654 -4.35 -48.05 29.87
C ASP A 654 -3.09 -47.20 30.14
N LYS A 655 -2.66 -47.17 31.39
CA LYS A 655 -1.57 -46.33 31.93
C LYS A 655 -1.82 -44.82 31.99
N PHE A 656 -2.96 -44.29 31.53
CA PHE A 656 -3.26 -42.86 31.66
C PHE A 656 -3.14 -42.35 33.10
N ASP A 657 -3.93 -42.93 34.03
CA ASP A 657 -3.93 -42.50 35.43
C ASP A 657 -2.57 -42.76 36.09
N TYR A 658 -1.86 -43.82 35.69
CA TYR A 658 -0.50 -44.11 36.18
C TYR A 658 0.51 -43.03 35.76
N ILE A 659 0.42 -42.53 34.52
CA ILE A 659 1.29 -41.45 34.04
C ILE A 659 0.99 -40.15 34.79
N THR A 660 -0.29 -39.77 34.92
CA THR A 660 -0.68 -38.50 35.53
C THR A 660 -0.48 -38.47 37.04
N ASP A 661 -0.76 -39.58 37.72
CA ASP A 661 -0.85 -39.62 39.19
C ASP A 661 0.40 -40.21 39.84
N THR A 662 1.24 -40.93 39.09
CA THR A 662 2.49 -41.54 39.60
C THR A 662 3.73 -41.03 38.87
N ILE A 663 3.86 -41.25 37.55
CA ILE A 663 5.11 -40.95 36.83
C ILE A 663 5.45 -39.46 36.85
N ILE A 664 4.51 -38.59 36.49
CA ILE A 664 4.77 -37.15 36.40
C ILE A 664 5.12 -36.55 37.79
N PRO A 665 4.35 -36.82 38.87
CA PRO A 665 4.73 -36.40 40.21
C PRO A 665 6.10 -36.89 40.66
N ASP A 666 6.44 -38.16 40.41
CA ASP A 666 7.74 -38.73 40.76
C ASP A 666 8.87 -38.02 40.01
N LEU A 667 8.69 -37.79 38.70
CA LEU A 667 9.65 -37.04 37.89
C LEU A 667 9.85 -35.61 38.42
N CYS A 668 8.77 -34.92 38.79
CA CYS A 668 8.83 -33.57 39.36
C CYS A 668 9.68 -33.46 40.64
N SER A 669 9.95 -34.58 41.34
CA SER A 669 10.80 -34.61 42.54
C SER A 669 12.31 -34.67 42.24
N LEU A 670 12.70 -34.94 41.00
CA LEU A 670 14.09 -35.11 40.59
C LEU A 670 14.84 -33.77 40.50
N ARG A 671 16.14 -33.79 40.82
CA ARG A 671 17.00 -32.59 40.76
C ARG A 671 17.77 -32.50 39.44
N GLN A 672 17.06 -32.61 38.33
CA GLN A 672 17.61 -32.54 36.98
C GLN A 672 16.85 -31.48 36.18
N ALA A 673 17.52 -30.71 35.33
CA ALA A 673 16.89 -29.63 34.58
C ALA A 673 15.86 -30.16 33.56
N CYS A 674 16.18 -31.25 32.87
CA CYS A 674 15.30 -31.91 31.92
C CYS A 674 15.24 -33.42 32.21
N VAL A 675 14.05 -33.98 32.29
CA VAL A 675 13.81 -35.41 32.53
C VAL A 675 12.98 -36.00 31.39
N CYS A 676 13.18 -37.28 31.10
CA CYS A 676 12.51 -37.96 29.98
C CYS A 676 11.87 -39.27 30.44
N PHE A 677 10.71 -39.61 29.89
CA PHE A 677 10.14 -40.95 29.96
C PHE A 677 9.55 -41.37 28.61
N ASN A 678 9.53 -42.67 28.37
CA ASN A 678 9.14 -43.27 27.09
C ASN A 678 7.79 -43.98 27.20
N ILE A 679 6.88 -43.68 26.28
CA ILE A 679 5.67 -44.45 26.02
C ILE A 679 5.98 -45.41 24.87
N LEU A 680 6.35 -46.64 25.22
CA LEU A 680 6.57 -47.73 24.27
C LEU A 680 5.24 -48.36 23.89
N HIS A 681 4.94 -48.41 22.59
CA HIS A 681 3.63 -48.86 22.14
C HIS A 681 3.70 -49.64 20.82
N ILE A 682 2.77 -50.57 20.62
CA ILE A 682 2.57 -51.25 19.33
C ILE A 682 1.71 -50.37 18.39
N PRO A 683 1.85 -50.50 17.06
CA PRO A 683 1.00 -49.79 16.12
C PRO A 683 -0.50 -50.06 16.38
N GLY A 684 -1.32 -49.02 16.33
CA GLY A 684 -2.78 -49.12 16.49
C GLY A 684 -3.30 -49.17 17.93
N CYS A 685 -2.46 -49.25 18.97
CA CYS A 685 -2.94 -49.24 20.36
C CYS A 685 -3.26 -47.85 20.92
N GLY A 686 -2.93 -46.78 20.18
CA GLY A 686 -3.25 -45.40 20.55
C GLY A 686 -2.24 -44.71 21.47
N GLY A 687 -0.94 -45.00 21.32
CA GLY A 687 0.14 -44.34 22.09
C GLY A 687 0.12 -42.81 21.97
N THR A 688 0.08 -42.28 20.74
CA THR A 688 -0.10 -40.83 20.48
C THR A 688 -1.37 -40.27 21.14
N THR A 689 -2.48 -41.02 21.12
CA THR A 689 -3.73 -40.62 21.77
C THR A 689 -3.59 -40.52 23.28
N LEU A 690 -2.91 -41.49 23.91
CA LEU A 690 -2.61 -41.48 25.34
C LEU A 690 -1.77 -40.24 25.71
N ALA A 691 -0.69 -39.99 24.98
CA ALA A 691 0.20 -38.85 25.22
C ALA A 691 -0.51 -37.49 25.04
N MET A 692 -1.26 -37.32 23.95
CA MET A 692 -2.04 -36.09 23.76
C MET A 692 -3.09 -35.91 24.85
N HIS A 693 -3.72 -36.99 25.35
CA HIS A 693 -4.65 -36.89 26.47
C HIS A 693 -3.95 -36.41 27.74
N VAL A 694 -2.74 -36.89 28.04
CA VAL A 694 -1.94 -36.43 29.18
C VAL A 694 -1.64 -34.93 29.07
N LEU A 695 -1.22 -34.44 27.89
CA LEU A 695 -1.04 -32.99 27.65
C LEU A 695 -2.33 -32.21 27.86
N TRP A 696 -3.45 -32.71 27.32
CA TRP A 696 -4.75 -32.06 27.42
C TRP A 696 -5.20 -31.90 28.87
N THR A 697 -5.03 -32.94 29.69
CA THR A 697 -5.39 -32.92 31.12
C THR A 697 -4.46 -32.03 31.95
N LEU A 698 -3.19 -31.90 31.54
CA LEU A 698 -2.17 -31.18 32.31
C LEU A 698 -1.90 -29.75 31.81
N LYS A 699 -2.59 -29.29 30.77
CA LYS A 699 -2.41 -27.95 30.15
C LYS A 699 -2.56 -26.77 31.12
N GLU A 700 -3.26 -26.94 32.24
CA GLU A 700 -3.40 -25.90 33.27
C GLU A 700 -2.25 -25.92 34.30
N LYS A 701 -1.55 -27.07 34.43
CA LYS A 701 -0.47 -27.27 35.41
C LYS A 701 0.92 -27.15 34.78
N PHE A 702 1.03 -27.38 33.48
CA PHE A 702 2.28 -27.37 32.72
C PHE A 702 2.12 -26.56 31.44
N ARG A 703 3.20 -25.90 31.00
CA ARG A 703 3.24 -25.32 29.65
C ARG A 703 3.42 -26.47 28.65
N CYS A 704 2.36 -26.82 27.93
CA CYS A 704 2.35 -28.02 27.08
C CYS A 704 2.67 -27.68 25.61
N ALA A 705 3.48 -28.51 24.97
CA ALA A 705 3.78 -28.38 23.53
C ALA A 705 4.06 -29.75 22.89
N VAL A 706 3.86 -29.82 21.56
CA VAL A 706 4.21 -30.98 20.72
C VAL A 706 5.29 -30.56 19.73
N LEU A 707 6.33 -31.38 19.54
CA LEU A 707 7.33 -31.16 18.49
C LEU A 707 6.72 -31.43 17.10
N LYS A 708 6.82 -30.48 16.16
CA LYS A 708 6.16 -30.57 14.84
C LYS A 708 6.87 -31.49 13.84
N ASP A 709 8.20 -31.42 13.77
CA ASP A 709 9.02 -32.13 12.79
C ASP A 709 10.17 -32.86 13.50
N ASN A 710 10.56 -34.04 12.99
CA ASN A 710 11.71 -34.80 13.49
C ASN A 710 13.03 -34.41 12.79
N ILE A 711 12.96 -33.53 11.76
CA ILE A 711 14.10 -33.02 10.99
C ILE A 711 14.40 -31.59 11.45
N VAL A 712 14.87 -31.45 12.69
CA VAL A 712 15.11 -30.13 13.30
C VAL A 712 16.46 -30.13 14.01
N ASN A 713 17.14 -28.99 13.96
CA ASN A 713 18.30 -28.73 14.78
C ASN A 713 17.89 -28.69 16.28
N TYR A 714 18.33 -29.68 17.06
CA TYR A 714 18.00 -29.79 18.49
C TYR A 714 18.41 -28.56 19.31
N ALA A 715 19.43 -27.81 18.86
CA ALA A 715 19.79 -26.56 19.51
C ALA A 715 18.69 -25.49 19.38
N ASP A 716 18.00 -25.43 18.23
CA ASP A 716 16.89 -24.51 18.00
C ASP A 716 15.65 -24.93 18.79
N VAL A 717 15.33 -26.23 18.81
CA VAL A 717 14.25 -26.78 19.64
C VAL A 717 14.48 -26.44 21.11
N ALA A 718 15.68 -26.73 21.62
CA ALA A 718 16.05 -26.43 23.01
C ALA A 718 15.89 -24.95 23.34
N LYS A 719 16.30 -24.05 22.44
CA LYS A 719 16.11 -22.60 22.61
C LYS A 719 14.63 -22.22 22.68
N GLN A 720 13.77 -22.78 21.84
CA GLN A 720 12.33 -22.51 21.83
C GLN A 720 11.64 -23.06 23.08
N VAL A 721 11.99 -24.27 23.52
CA VAL A 721 11.47 -24.90 24.74
C VAL A 721 11.82 -24.07 25.97
N VAL A 722 13.07 -23.62 26.09
CA VAL A 722 13.47 -22.72 27.19
C VAL A 722 12.79 -21.35 27.07
N GLY A 723 12.59 -20.84 25.84
CA GLY A 723 11.78 -19.65 25.61
C GLY A 723 10.34 -19.81 26.09
N LEU A 724 9.72 -20.97 25.87
CA LEU A 724 8.38 -21.29 26.38
C LEU A 724 8.36 -21.39 27.90
N LEU A 725 9.40 -21.96 28.51
CA LEU A 725 9.55 -22.05 29.96
C LEU A 725 9.62 -20.65 30.60
N THR A 726 10.39 -19.73 30.02
CA THR A 726 10.69 -18.43 30.64
C THR A 726 9.78 -17.28 30.20
N TYR A 727 8.90 -17.50 29.22
CA TYR A 727 8.02 -16.46 28.67
C TYR A 727 7.17 -15.77 29.75
N GLU A 728 7.28 -14.44 29.85
CA GLU A 728 6.59 -13.56 30.82
C GLU A 728 6.71 -14.05 32.28
N THR A 729 7.80 -14.74 32.62
CA THR A 729 8.11 -15.10 34.02
C THR A 729 9.06 -14.07 34.61
N SER A 730 8.68 -13.48 35.74
CA SER A 730 9.57 -12.60 36.51
C SER A 730 10.51 -13.43 37.39
N GLU A 731 11.73 -12.93 37.65
CA GLU A 731 12.73 -13.62 38.49
C GLU A 731 12.23 -13.99 39.91
N GLN A 732 11.15 -13.35 40.38
CA GLN A 732 10.55 -13.59 41.69
C GLN A 732 9.41 -14.63 41.69
N GLN A 733 8.93 -15.07 40.53
CA GLN A 733 7.83 -16.04 40.42
C GLN A 733 8.34 -17.44 40.10
N ALA A 734 7.72 -18.46 40.72
CA ALA A 734 7.96 -19.84 40.33
C ALA A 734 7.56 -20.04 38.86
N GLN A 735 8.40 -20.73 38.10
CA GLN A 735 8.16 -21.04 36.68
C GLN A 735 7.36 -22.35 36.60
N LEU A 736 6.38 -22.40 35.68
CA LEU A 736 5.71 -23.67 35.39
C LEU A 736 6.56 -24.49 34.42
N PRO A 737 6.83 -25.76 34.74
CA PRO A 737 7.61 -26.62 33.87
C PRO A 737 6.92 -26.86 32.52
N VAL A 738 7.74 -27.10 31.49
CA VAL A 738 7.28 -27.46 30.16
C VAL A 738 7.07 -28.96 30.07
N LEU A 739 5.91 -29.40 29.59
CA LEU A 739 5.65 -30.78 29.20
C LEU A 739 5.70 -30.87 27.67
N LEU A 740 6.79 -31.42 27.16
CA LEU A 740 7.04 -31.53 25.72
C LEU A 740 6.76 -32.96 25.26
N MET A 741 5.78 -33.11 24.38
CA MET A 741 5.51 -34.36 23.69
C MET A 741 6.37 -34.45 22.43
N VAL A 742 7.00 -35.61 22.26
CA VAL A 742 7.73 -35.97 21.05
C VAL A 742 7.07 -37.21 20.45
N ASP A 743 6.66 -37.13 19.20
CA ASP A 743 6.00 -38.23 18.47
C ASP A 743 6.92 -38.72 17.34
N ASP A 744 6.97 -40.03 17.13
CA ASP A 744 7.71 -40.69 16.03
C ASP A 744 9.26 -40.51 16.02
N LEU A 745 9.90 -40.11 17.12
CA LEU A 745 11.37 -40.19 17.28
C LEU A 745 11.75 -41.60 17.74
N GLN A 746 12.00 -42.51 16.80
CA GLN A 746 12.26 -43.93 17.09
C GLN A 746 13.67 -44.20 17.66
N ASP A 747 14.59 -43.26 17.51
CA ASP A 747 15.96 -43.39 17.98
C ASP A 747 16.10 -42.81 19.41
N ILE A 748 16.48 -43.66 20.36
CA ILE A 748 16.70 -43.29 21.76
C ILE A 748 17.89 -42.32 21.89
N ASP A 749 18.92 -42.46 21.05
CA ASP A 749 20.10 -41.58 21.11
C ASP A 749 19.73 -40.16 20.69
N ALA A 750 18.87 -40.02 19.69
CA ALA A 750 18.33 -38.73 19.26
C ALA A 750 17.53 -38.02 20.37
N VAL A 751 16.77 -38.77 21.19
CA VAL A 751 16.01 -38.22 22.33
C VAL A 751 16.95 -37.79 23.44
N ASN A 752 18.00 -38.58 23.72
CA ASN A 752 19.05 -38.22 24.66
C ASN A 752 19.81 -36.96 24.23
N ASP A 753 20.11 -36.82 22.93
CA ASP A 753 20.73 -35.63 22.37
C ASP A 753 19.85 -34.39 22.57
N LEU A 754 18.55 -34.50 22.30
CA LEU A 754 17.60 -33.41 22.55
C LEU A 754 17.56 -33.02 24.04
N GLN A 755 17.52 -34.00 24.93
CA GLN A 755 17.57 -33.77 26.38
C GLN A 755 18.83 -32.99 26.78
N GLN A 756 20.01 -33.39 26.30
CA GLN A 756 21.27 -32.69 26.58
C GLN A 756 21.29 -31.25 26.04
N HIS A 757 20.73 -31.02 24.84
CA HIS A 757 20.62 -29.67 24.28
C HIS A 757 19.72 -28.77 25.12
N ILE A 758 18.61 -29.30 25.65
CA ILE A 758 17.69 -28.59 26.55
C ILE A 758 18.40 -28.26 27.87
N GLU A 759 19.08 -29.22 28.50
CA GLU A 759 19.83 -28.98 29.74
C GLU A 759 20.89 -27.89 29.56
N LYS A 760 21.65 -27.96 28.47
CA LYS A 760 22.65 -26.94 28.11
C LYS A 760 22.01 -25.57 27.89
N ALA A 761 20.81 -25.50 27.32
CA ALA A 761 20.09 -24.25 27.13
C ALA A 761 19.57 -23.67 28.46
N CYS A 762 19.07 -24.51 29.37
CA CYS A 762 18.67 -24.10 30.73
C CYS A 762 19.85 -23.54 31.53
N LEU A 763 21.01 -24.21 31.48
CA LEU A 763 22.24 -23.77 32.15
C LEU A 763 22.70 -22.39 31.65
N LYS A 764 22.63 -22.15 30.33
CA LYS A 764 23.00 -20.86 29.73
C LYS A 764 22.13 -19.70 30.20
N GLN A 765 20.87 -19.96 30.57
CA GLN A 765 19.97 -18.94 31.11
C GLN A 765 20.00 -18.85 32.64
N ASN A 766 20.98 -19.47 33.31
CA ASN A 766 21.14 -19.48 34.78
C ASN A 766 19.89 -19.97 35.54
N ILE A 767 19.11 -20.87 34.94
CA ILE A 767 17.90 -21.41 35.57
C ILE A 767 18.33 -22.36 36.71
N SER A 768 18.01 -22.00 37.95
CA SER A 768 18.33 -22.80 39.15
C SER A 768 17.27 -23.89 39.36
N TYR A 769 17.65 -25.16 39.24
CA TYR A 769 16.72 -26.29 39.29
C TYR A 769 16.73 -26.99 40.66
N LYS A 770 15.66 -26.74 41.44
CA LYS A 770 15.29 -27.59 42.61
C LYS A 770 14.36 -28.74 42.23
N SER A 771 13.78 -28.68 41.03
CA SER A 771 12.89 -29.63 40.37
C SER A 771 13.09 -29.54 38.84
N PRO A 772 12.59 -30.48 38.03
CA PRO A 772 12.71 -30.41 36.60
C PRO A 772 11.91 -29.26 36.01
N GLN A 773 12.52 -28.63 35.01
CA GLN A 773 11.94 -27.49 34.29
C GLN A 773 11.32 -27.95 32.96
N VAL A 774 11.78 -29.08 32.42
CA VAL A 774 11.24 -29.68 31.22
C VAL A 774 11.05 -31.18 31.43
N ILE A 775 9.87 -31.69 31.10
CA ILE A 775 9.55 -33.12 31.07
C ILE A 775 9.33 -33.50 29.60
N LEU A 776 10.18 -34.39 29.09
CA LEU A 776 10.06 -34.99 27.77
C LEU A 776 9.21 -36.26 27.89
N MET A 777 8.09 -36.27 27.18
CA MET A 777 7.26 -37.46 27.01
C MET A 777 7.40 -37.94 25.57
N ASN A 778 8.19 -38.99 25.39
CA ASN A 778 8.53 -39.50 24.08
C ASN A 778 7.69 -40.73 23.73
N CYS A 779 7.00 -40.68 22.59
CA CYS A 779 6.19 -41.79 22.07
C CYS A 779 6.99 -42.57 21.02
N MET A 780 7.30 -43.84 21.32
CA MET A 780 8.07 -44.70 20.42
C MET A 780 7.34 -46.00 20.12
N ARG A 781 7.53 -46.50 18.90
CA ARG A 781 6.99 -47.78 18.48
C ARG A 781 7.94 -48.88 18.91
N ALA A 782 7.42 -49.88 19.62
CA ALA A 782 8.20 -51.07 19.91
C ALA A 782 8.35 -51.90 18.61
N GLU A 783 9.58 -52.12 18.15
CA GLU A 783 9.84 -53.12 17.11
C GLU A 783 9.53 -54.52 17.66
N SER A 784 8.94 -55.38 16.84
CA SER A 784 8.41 -56.71 17.21
C SER A 784 9.48 -57.76 17.61
N GLY A 785 10.67 -57.32 18.06
CA GLY A 785 11.79 -58.18 18.46
C GLY A 785 12.01 -58.32 19.97
N LEU A 786 11.43 -57.45 20.81
CA LEU A 786 11.53 -57.59 22.27
C LEU A 786 10.41 -58.51 22.79
N GLN A 787 10.49 -59.79 22.42
CA GLN A 787 9.86 -60.82 23.24
C GLN A 787 10.55 -60.82 24.60
N THR A 788 9.75 -60.49 25.60
CA THR A 788 9.97 -60.70 27.04
C THR A 788 10.92 -61.86 27.34
N GLU A 789 12.11 -61.56 27.84
CA GLU A 789 12.72 -62.48 28.80
C GLU A 789 11.78 -62.53 30.00
N SER A 790 11.19 -63.69 30.18
CA SER A 790 10.37 -64.06 31.32
C SER A 790 11.14 -63.83 32.62
N THR A 791 10.60 -62.99 33.50
CA THR A 791 10.91 -63.08 34.93
C THR A 791 9.65 -63.49 35.68
N ARG A 792 9.72 -64.71 36.20
CA ARG A 792 8.87 -65.23 37.29
C ARG A 792 8.99 -64.38 38.54
#